data_AF-A0A935NFV9-F1
#
_entry.id   AF-A0A935NFV9-F1
#
_cell.length_a   1.000
_cell.length_b   1.000
_cell.length_c   1.000
_cell.angle_alpha   90.00
_cell.angle_beta   90.00
_cell.angle_gamma   90.00
#
_symmetry.space_group_name_H-M   'P 1'
#
loop_
_entity.id
_entity.type
_entity.pdbx_description
1 polymer ?
#
loop_
_entity_poly.entity_id
_entity_poly.type
_entity_poly.pdbx_seq_one_letter_code
_entity_poly.pdbx_strand_id
1 'polypeptide(L)'
;MSVFTKLPLFCLVYISFNLINWSAWAQIPPQYSCQPVNNIPVTAWGNTLNLPWVGGLNNPQFSEADLNNDGTNDLFIFDRGDNTIITLQNAGIANEINYTHAPQLATNFPDLVNWVLLRDYNNDGIADIFANNNNEGIILYKGYYDAQNHLAFTLENQALSFLPDKQTLFVASYDFPDINDIDGDGDLDILTFESGGGYVDWYENTAEPNQMPIFIKNTKCWGEFYESEFYSSLKLNDCGGLPPPPAPSGKTSSSSSGGVHAGSTLTTFDADNDGDMDLLLGDLSRNNVVLAFNGGTPTQALITKQDTVFPANDKACILRTFPATFLADIDNDGDRDFLASPNAAVQGEHFECAWMYRNTADDLSPVFKFETDTFLVNQTLDFSRVAHPAFFDHNSDGLLDILVGNLGYSGQDADEYISQLALLQNVGTPTQPAYQLITRNYLNIQNQFALPHADLKPCFGDIDDDGDQDLLLGDKEGYVHLFLNNPTLDGISKFSLAPNGEYLQGQGIDVFQSNSPQLVDVDKDGLLDLVMGHHSGGLEFWRNIGTKTQPEFKQTTKFWGKVDVKSAGSFSGFAVPFLFDWAGKWLLAVGNEAGKILLYDNIETHIFDGAAFNLVTNNFADLKGLNRANPAIADVDNDGLLDIVIGTQRGGLIWREMLFPVGINTPENNHNGNSIYPDENSSYIKINLWPNPVNSITDSWHVQLPAGFYSSNPNAPVFYTVTNVQGQVCQQGQMTITELEVNQAAQIKANYLPTGIYTISFTHQQQVAVGKGVVISKK
;
A
#
# COMPACT_ATOMS: atom_id res chain seq x y z
N MET A 1 14.20 39.22 66.20
CA MET A 1 15.43 38.79 66.90
C MET A 1 15.47 37.28 66.83
N SER A 2 16.57 36.75 66.27
CA SER A 2 16.92 35.33 66.15
C SER A 2 16.80 34.60 67.49
N VAL A 3 16.55 33.29 67.56
CA VAL A 3 17.56 32.23 67.32
C VAL A 3 16.87 30.87 67.11
N PHE A 4 17.45 30.09 66.20
CA PHE A 4 17.19 28.69 65.88
C PHE A 4 17.49 27.71 67.03
N THR A 5 16.71 26.61 67.12
CA THR A 5 17.21 25.30 67.57
C THR A 5 16.55 24.16 66.77
N LYS A 6 17.35 23.13 66.50
CA LYS A 6 17.19 22.03 65.53
C LYS A 6 16.49 20.78 66.10
N LEU A 7 15.68 20.12 65.25
CA LEU A 7 15.47 18.66 64.97
C LEU A 7 15.08 17.68 66.12
N PRO A 8 14.57 16.44 65.87
CA PRO A 8 14.38 15.69 64.59
C PRO A 8 13.04 14.89 64.36
N LEU A 9 12.86 14.45 63.10
CA LEU A 9 12.19 13.24 62.51
C LEU A 9 10.88 12.63 63.09
N PHE A 10 9.81 12.51 62.25
CA PHE A 10 9.43 11.28 61.49
C PHE A 10 8.16 11.48 60.59
N CYS A 11 8.24 10.97 59.36
CA CYS A 11 7.25 10.54 58.34
C CYS A 11 5.76 10.97 58.39
N LEU A 12 5.23 11.48 57.26
CA LEU A 12 4.33 10.76 56.34
C LEU A 12 4.01 11.59 55.07
N VAL A 13 4.04 10.89 53.94
CA VAL A 13 3.83 11.35 52.57
C VAL A 13 2.34 11.49 52.26
N TYR A 14 1.92 12.60 51.65
CA TYR A 14 0.74 12.66 50.78
C TYR A 14 1.03 13.58 49.59
N ILE A 15 0.92 12.98 48.41
CA ILE A 15 1.18 13.52 47.07
C ILE A 15 0.00 14.40 46.66
N SER A 16 0.25 15.60 46.10
CA SER A 16 -0.77 16.34 45.36
C SER A 16 -0.17 17.08 44.15
N PHE A 17 -0.65 16.66 42.98
CA PHE A 17 -0.78 17.34 41.69
C PHE A 17 0.41 18.15 41.15
N ASN A 18 1.25 17.49 40.35
CA ASN A 18 1.97 18.15 39.27
C ASN A 18 1.02 18.35 38.08
N LEU A 19 0.91 19.62 37.65
CA LEU A 19 0.40 20.00 36.34
C LEU A 19 1.32 19.40 35.27
N ILE A 20 0.89 18.30 34.67
CA ILE A 20 1.52 17.77 33.46
C ILE A 20 1.01 18.63 32.30
N ASN A 21 1.90 19.43 31.73
CA ASN A 21 1.69 20.06 30.44
C ASN A 21 1.46 18.96 29.40
N TRP A 22 0.24 18.82 28.91
CA TRP A 22 -0.03 18.15 27.65
C TRP A 22 0.45 19.06 26.52
N SER A 23 1.71 18.93 26.12
CA SER A 23 2.12 19.34 24.79
C SER A 23 1.60 18.30 23.81
N ALA A 24 0.43 18.56 23.22
CA ALA A 24 0.04 17.88 21.99
C ALA A 24 1.04 18.30 20.92
N TRP A 25 1.86 17.35 20.44
CA TRP A 25 2.73 17.55 19.29
C TRP A 25 1.83 17.54 18.06
N ALA A 26 1.35 18.72 17.64
CA ALA A 26 0.87 18.86 16.27
C ALA A 26 2.10 18.67 15.36
N GLN A 27 2.17 17.56 14.62
CA GLN A 27 3.15 17.42 13.56
C GLN A 27 2.95 18.57 12.58
N ILE A 28 4.02 19.33 12.36
CA ILE A 28 4.07 20.29 11.25
C ILE A 28 3.95 19.44 9.98
N PRO A 29 2.93 19.64 9.12
CA PRO A 29 2.87 18.89 7.86
C PRO A 29 4.15 19.19 7.08
N PRO A 30 4.77 18.18 6.45
CA PRO A 30 5.97 18.39 5.66
C PRO A 30 5.70 19.47 4.59
N GLN A 31 6.76 20.21 4.24
CA GLN A 31 6.70 21.25 3.20
C GLN A 31 6.17 20.71 1.86
N TYR A 32 6.28 19.40 1.63
CA TYR A 32 5.75 18.70 0.48
C TYR A 32 4.92 17.50 0.98
N SER A 33 3.70 17.35 0.51
CA SER A 33 2.77 16.27 0.88
C SER A 33 1.97 15.84 -0.34
N CYS A 34 1.44 14.62 -0.33
CA CYS A 34 0.62 14.09 -1.42
C CYS A 34 -0.76 13.64 -0.93
N GLN A 35 -1.73 13.51 -1.84
CA GLN A 35 -3.04 12.92 -1.58
C GLN A 35 -3.35 11.73 -2.50
N PRO A 36 -4.11 10.72 -2.05
CA PRO A 36 -4.60 9.63 -2.89
C PRO A 36 -5.51 10.12 -4.02
N VAL A 37 -5.32 9.56 -5.21
CA VAL A 37 -6.24 9.69 -6.36
C VAL A 37 -6.72 8.30 -6.74
N ASN A 38 -8.03 8.05 -6.69
CA ASN A 38 -8.60 6.73 -6.95
C ASN A 38 -9.66 6.73 -8.06
N ASN A 39 -9.97 7.90 -8.64
CA ASN A 39 -11.11 8.12 -9.52
C ASN A 39 -10.73 8.28 -11.00
N ILE A 40 -9.46 8.17 -11.37
CA ILE A 40 -9.04 8.19 -12.77
C ILE A 40 -9.57 6.93 -13.46
N PRO A 41 -10.46 7.05 -14.46
CA PRO A 41 -11.08 5.88 -15.08
C PRO A 41 -10.05 5.06 -15.86
N VAL A 42 -10.18 3.73 -15.77
CA VAL A 42 -9.36 2.80 -16.56
C VAL A 42 -10.25 1.77 -17.23
N THR A 43 -9.98 1.49 -18.50
CA THR A 43 -10.62 0.41 -19.25
C THR A 43 -9.60 -0.65 -19.65
N ALA A 44 -9.94 -1.92 -19.44
CA ALA A 44 -9.11 -3.06 -19.83
C ALA A 44 -9.99 -4.23 -20.25
N TRP A 45 -9.57 -4.97 -21.27
CA TRP A 45 -10.30 -6.12 -21.82
C TRP A 45 -11.78 -5.85 -22.16
N GLY A 46 -12.11 -4.60 -22.51
CA GLY A 46 -13.48 -4.17 -22.85
C GLY A 46 -14.36 -3.77 -21.66
N ASN A 47 -13.83 -3.78 -20.43
CA ASN A 47 -14.54 -3.40 -19.21
C ASN A 47 -13.92 -2.16 -18.57
N THR A 48 -14.70 -1.41 -17.80
CA THR A 48 -14.17 -0.41 -16.86
C THR A 48 -13.73 -1.13 -15.59
N LEU A 49 -12.53 -0.81 -15.12
CA LEU A 49 -11.97 -1.36 -13.89
C LEU A 49 -12.47 -0.56 -12.68
N ASN A 50 -12.93 -1.26 -11.65
CA ASN A 50 -13.39 -0.62 -10.39
C ASN A 50 -12.25 -0.39 -9.39
N LEU A 51 -11.14 -1.13 -9.51
CA LEU A 51 -10.02 -1.11 -8.57
C LEU A 51 -8.66 -0.81 -9.24
N PRO A 52 -8.56 0.07 -10.26
CA PRO A 52 -7.34 0.19 -11.07
C PRO A 52 -6.12 0.66 -10.28
N TRP A 53 -6.32 1.44 -9.21
CA TRP A 53 -5.25 2.12 -8.46
C TRP A 53 -4.96 1.53 -7.07
N VAL A 54 -5.41 0.29 -6.80
CA VAL A 54 -5.18 -0.39 -5.50
C VAL A 54 -3.76 -0.96 -5.36
N GLY A 55 -2.99 -0.95 -6.44
CA GLY A 55 -1.61 -1.42 -6.44
C GLY A 55 -1.42 -2.92 -6.60
N GLY A 56 -2.38 -3.67 -7.16
CA GLY A 56 -2.25 -5.11 -7.46
C GLY A 56 -2.44 -6.02 -6.25
N LEU A 57 -2.42 -7.35 -6.48
CA LEU A 57 -2.52 -8.40 -5.46
C LEU A 57 -1.59 -9.56 -5.82
N ASN A 58 -0.94 -10.18 -4.84
CA ASN A 58 -0.10 -11.37 -5.00
C ASN A 58 -0.50 -12.50 -4.04
N ASN A 59 -0.68 -12.15 -2.76
CA ASN A 59 -0.93 -13.12 -1.69
C ASN A 59 -2.09 -12.65 -0.79
N PRO A 60 -3.28 -12.37 -1.35
CA PRO A 60 -4.38 -11.80 -0.59
C PRO A 60 -4.94 -12.79 0.43
N GLN A 61 -5.02 -12.39 1.69
CA GLN A 61 -5.76 -13.07 2.75
C GLN A 61 -7.05 -12.32 3.00
N PHE A 62 -8.18 -13.02 2.98
CA PHE A 62 -9.51 -12.41 3.01
C PHE A 62 -10.15 -12.54 4.39
N SER A 63 -10.86 -11.50 4.82
CA SER A 63 -11.81 -11.56 5.92
C SER A 63 -12.96 -10.58 5.67
N GLU A 64 -14.15 -10.95 6.09
CA GLU A 64 -15.32 -10.08 6.09
C GLU A 64 -15.44 -9.33 7.41
N ALA A 65 -15.79 -8.06 7.35
CA ALA A 65 -16.12 -7.24 8.52
C ALA A 65 -16.89 -6.00 8.06
N ASP A 66 -17.85 -5.53 8.85
CA ASP A 66 -18.44 -4.20 8.63
C ASP A 66 -17.38 -3.13 9.01
N LEU A 67 -16.72 -2.53 8.01
CA LEU A 67 -15.59 -1.63 8.24
C LEU A 67 -16.04 -0.18 8.47
N ASN A 68 -17.28 0.15 8.11
CA ASN A 68 -17.83 1.51 8.13
C ASN A 68 -19.15 1.65 8.94
N ASN A 69 -19.57 0.57 9.60
CA ASN A 69 -20.79 0.44 10.40
C ASN A 69 -22.07 0.72 9.60
N ASP A 70 -22.14 0.27 8.35
CA ASP A 70 -23.34 0.42 7.50
C ASP A 70 -24.28 -0.80 7.53
N GLY A 71 -23.90 -1.85 8.25
CA GLY A 71 -24.65 -3.09 8.42
C GLY A 71 -24.38 -4.12 7.31
N THR A 72 -23.49 -3.82 6.37
CA THR A 72 -23.00 -4.74 5.34
C THR A 72 -21.57 -5.14 5.68
N ASN A 73 -21.23 -6.41 5.52
CA ASN A 73 -19.83 -6.80 5.60
C ASN A 73 -19.07 -6.27 4.37
N ASP A 74 -18.03 -5.50 4.65
CA ASP A 74 -17.01 -5.09 3.70
C ASP A 74 -15.92 -6.18 3.60
N LEU A 75 -15.06 -6.06 2.59
CA LEU A 75 -13.95 -6.99 2.40
C LEU A 75 -12.64 -6.38 2.88
N PHE A 76 -12.05 -7.00 3.90
CA PHE A 76 -10.69 -6.77 4.34
C PHE A 76 -9.75 -7.74 3.61
N ILE A 77 -8.69 -7.19 3.02
CA ILE A 77 -7.65 -7.95 2.36
C ILE A 77 -6.31 -7.59 3.00
N PHE A 78 -5.60 -8.60 3.49
CA PHE A 78 -4.20 -8.49 3.88
C PHE A 78 -3.33 -9.18 2.83
N ASP A 79 -2.63 -8.42 2.01
CA ASP A 79 -1.65 -9.00 1.08
C ASP A 79 -0.37 -9.31 1.85
N ARG A 80 -0.18 -10.60 2.13
CA ARG A 80 0.95 -11.09 2.90
C ARG A 80 2.30 -10.87 2.20
N GLY A 81 2.32 -10.73 0.88
CA GLY A 81 3.56 -10.60 0.10
C GLY A 81 4.34 -9.34 0.47
N ASP A 82 3.64 -8.29 0.91
CA ASP A 82 4.27 -7.07 1.44
C ASP A 82 3.67 -6.51 2.73
N ASN A 83 2.69 -7.21 3.32
CA ASN A 83 1.96 -6.81 4.51
C ASN A 83 1.07 -5.56 4.29
N THR A 84 0.51 -5.42 3.09
CA THR A 84 -0.43 -4.34 2.78
C THR A 84 -1.83 -4.68 3.24
N ILE A 85 -2.49 -3.71 3.86
CA ILE A 85 -3.93 -3.75 4.12
C ILE A 85 -4.66 -3.02 3.00
N ILE A 86 -5.61 -3.69 2.38
CA ILE A 86 -6.53 -3.15 1.38
C ILE A 86 -7.95 -3.34 1.93
N THR A 87 -8.70 -2.25 1.99
CA THR A 87 -10.08 -2.24 2.49
C THR A 87 -11.01 -1.88 1.35
N LEU A 88 -12.01 -2.74 1.10
CA LEU A 88 -12.98 -2.58 0.02
C LEU A 88 -14.38 -2.48 0.61
N GLN A 89 -15.07 -1.38 0.33
CA GLN A 89 -16.45 -1.20 0.74
C GLN A 89 -17.39 -2.00 -0.17
N ASN A 90 -18.29 -2.77 0.41
CA ASN A 90 -19.31 -3.55 -0.27
C ASN A 90 -20.58 -2.72 -0.48
N ALA A 91 -21.17 -2.75 -1.67
CA ALA A 91 -22.44 -2.07 -1.92
C ALA A 91 -23.66 -2.83 -1.35
N GLY A 92 -23.49 -4.07 -0.88
CA GLY A 92 -24.54 -4.88 -0.27
C GLY A 92 -25.66 -5.27 -1.24
N ILE A 93 -25.33 -5.39 -2.53
CA ILE A 93 -26.32 -5.70 -3.57
C ILE A 93 -26.39 -7.22 -3.70
N ALA A 94 -27.56 -7.79 -3.39
CA ALA A 94 -27.76 -9.23 -3.41
C ALA A 94 -27.48 -9.85 -4.79
N ASN A 95 -26.72 -10.94 -4.82
CA ASN A 95 -26.23 -11.66 -6.00
C ASN A 95 -25.27 -10.84 -6.89
N GLU A 96 -24.62 -9.80 -6.35
CA GLU A 96 -23.67 -8.96 -7.08
C GLU A 96 -22.38 -8.75 -6.28
N ILE A 97 -21.25 -9.04 -6.91
CA ILE A 97 -19.92 -8.67 -6.42
C ILE A 97 -19.69 -7.20 -6.75
N ASN A 98 -19.82 -6.31 -5.77
CA ASN A 98 -19.72 -4.86 -5.98
C ASN A 98 -18.91 -4.19 -4.88
N TYR A 99 -17.60 -4.10 -5.13
CA TYR A 99 -16.63 -3.53 -4.21
C TYR A 99 -16.03 -2.23 -4.73
N THR A 100 -15.86 -1.24 -3.85
CA THR A 100 -15.15 0.01 -4.11
C THR A 100 -13.98 0.16 -3.15
N HIS A 101 -12.82 0.59 -3.64
CA HIS A 101 -11.66 0.82 -2.78
C HIS A 101 -11.91 1.93 -1.75
N ALA A 102 -11.68 1.63 -0.47
CA ALA A 102 -11.92 2.51 0.66
C ALA A 102 -10.66 2.67 1.54
N PRO A 103 -9.55 3.25 1.01
CA PRO A 103 -8.25 3.26 1.69
C PRO A 103 -8.23 4.04 3.01
N GLN A 104 -9.19 4.94 3.22
CA GLN A 104 -9.36 5.65 4.48
C GLN A 104 -9.71 4.72 5.65
N LEU A 105 -10.28 3.54 5.41
CA LEU A 105 -10.60 2.57 6.46
C LEU A 105 -9.33 1.83 6.93
N ALA A 106 -8.39 1.58 6.02
CA ALA A 106 -7.10 0.96 6.33
C ALA A 106 -6.22 1.80 7.28
N THR A 107 -6.47 3.11 7.42
CA THR A 107 -5.66 3.98 8.31
C THR A 107 -5.84 3.65 9.79
N ASN A 108 -6.98 3.05 10.15
CA ASN A 108 -7.31 2.69 11.54
C ASN A 108 -6.68 1.36 11.99
N PHE A 109 -6.10 0.59 11.06
CA PHE A 109 -5.46 -0.67 11.38
C PHE A 109 -4.03 -0.45 11.91
N PRO A 110 -3.57 -1.24 12.90
CA PRO A 110 -2.16 -1.25 13.29
C PRO A 110 -1.26 -1.79 12.15
N ASP A 111 0.05 -1.68 12.32
CA ASP A 111 0.99 -2.39 11.44
C ASP A 111 0.93 -3.89 11.78
N LEU A 112 0.61 -4.71 10.79
CA LEU A 112 0.43 -6.17 10.92
C LEU A 112 1.41 -6.89 10.01
N VAL A 113 1.76 -8.14 10.32
CA VAL A 113 2.74 -8.92 9.56
C VAL A 113 2.35 -10.39 9.45
N ASN A 114 2.85 -11.06 8.41
CA ASN A 114 2.76 -12.50 8.16
C ASN A 114 1.35 -13.06 7.90
N TRP A 115 0.42 -12.96 8.83
CA TRP A 115 -0.97 -13.36 8.63
C TRP A 115 -1.92 -12.56 9.51
N VAL A 116 -3.14 -12.35 9.01
CA VAL A 116 -4.19 -11.59 9.69
C VAL A 116 -5.56 -12.23 9.44
N LEU A 117 -6.35 -12.36 10.51
CA LEU A 117 -7.73 -12.81 10.49
C LEU A 117 -8.59 -11.81 11.27
N LEU A 118 -9.74 -11.44 10.70
CA LEU A 118 -10.77 -10.68 11.41
C LEU A 118 -11.86 -11.63 11.94
N ARG A 119 -12.11 -11.61 13.25
CA ARG A 119 -13.09 -12.45 13.94
C ARG A 119 -13.68 -11.71 15.12
N ASP A 120 -14.97 -11.83 15.39
CA ASP A 120 -15.60 -11.30 16.61
C ASP A 120 -15.48 -12.34 17.73
N TYR A 121 -14.44 -12.24 18.57
CA TYR A 121 -14.22 -13.25 19.61
C TYR A 121 -15.15 -13.07 20.81
N ASN A 122 -15.76 -11.89 20.95
CA ASN A 122 -16.55 -11.54 22.12
C ASN A 122 -18.03 -11.27 21.83
N ASN A 123 -18.51 -11.74 20.67
CA ASN A 123 -19.87 -11.64 20.15
C ASN A 123 -20.52 -10.27 20.39
N ASP A 124 -19.78 -9.18 20.18
CA ASP A 124 -20.33 -7.81 20.27
C ASP A 124 -20.76 -7.24 18.91
N GLY A 125 -20.63 -8.02 17.84
CA GLY A 125 -20.95 -7.67 16.48
C GLY A 125 -19.85 -6.84 15.80
N ILE A 126 -18.66 -6.74 16.40
CA ILE A 126 -17.53 -5.97 15.87
C ILE A 126 -16.36 -6.91 15.66
N ALA A 127 -15.76 -6.86 14.47
CA ALA A 127 -14.60 -7.67 14.16
C ALA A 127 -13.35 -7.26 14.96
N ASP A 128 -12.65 -8.25 15.52
CA ASP A 128 -11.37 -8.12 16.21
C ASP A 128 -10.23 -8.65 15.30
N ILE A 129 -8.98 -8.25 15.58
CA ILE A 129 -7.81 -8.76 14.84
C ILE A 129 -7.13 -9.86 15.63
N PHE A 130 -6.97 -11.02 14.99
CA PHE A 130 -5.96 -12.01 15.31
C PHE A 130 -4.86 -11.93 14.25
N ALA A 131 -3.61 -11.78 14.68
CA ALA A 131 -2.49 -11.71 13.74
C ALA A 131 -1.23 -12.35 14.32
N ASN A 132 -0.23 -12.58 13.48
CA ASN A 132 1.09 -12.95 13.94
C ASN A 132 1.76 -11.79 14.70
N ASN A 133 2.39 -12.09 15.84
CA ASN A 133 3.09 -11.08 16.66
C ASN A 133 4.57 -10.85 16.26
N ASN A 134 4.98 -11.33 15.09
CA ASN A 134 6.37 -11.36 14.59
C ASN A 134 7.35 -12.18 15.44
N ASN A 135 6.84 -13.03 16.33
CA ASN A 135 7.64 -13.86 17.23
C ASN A 135 6.95 -15.22 17.46
N GLU A 136 6.38 -15.76 16.37
CA GLU A 136 5.73 -17.08 16.29
C GLU A 136 4.58 -17.28 17.29
N GLY A 137 3.87 -16.20 17.63
CA GLY A 137 2.64 -16.27 18.42
C GLY A 137 1.55 -15.33 17.91
N ILE A 138 0.44 -15.27 18.65
CA ILE A 138 -0.76 -14.56 18.23
C ILE A 138 -0.93 -13.26 19.02
N ILE A 139 -1.01 -12.13 18.33
CA ILE A 139 -1.42 -10.83 18.88
C ILE A 139 -2.93 -10.66 18.68
N LEU A 140 -3.61 -10.10 19.69
CA LEU A 140 -5.05 -9.85 19.68
C LEU A 140 -5.33 -8.35 19.87
N TYR A 141 -6.08 -7.76 18.95
CA TYR A 141 -6.62 -6.42 19.10
C TYR A 141 -8.14 -6.47 19.13
N LYS A 142 -8.73 -5.79 20.12
CA LYS A 142 -10.18 -5.62 20.20
C LYS A 142 -10.66 -4.52 19.25
N GLY A 143 -11.68 -4.82 18.46
CA GLY A 143 -12.38 -3.91 17.57
C GLY A 143 -13.33 -2.96 18.29
N TYR A 144 -13.53 -1.78 17.72
CA TYR A 144 -14.57 -0.82 18.09
C TYR A 144 -14.81 0.16 16.93
N TYR A 145 -15.98 0.78 16.87
CA TYR A 145 -16.23 1.88 15.93
C TYR A 145 -15.77 3.22 16.50
N ASP A 146 -14.97 3.96 15.74
CA ASP A 146 -14.50 5.29 16.11
C ASP A 146 -15.61 6.37 15.99
N ALA A 147 -15.26 7.63 16.22
CA ALA A 147 -16.20 8.74 16.14
C ALA A 147 -16.69 9.04 14.69
N GLN A 148 -16.08 8.44 13.68
CA GLN A 148 -16.47 8.49 12.27
C GLN A 148 -17.23 7.21 11.85
N ASN A 149 -17.51 6.31 12.80
CA ASN A 149 -18.08 4.97 12.58
C ASN A 149 -17.18 4.03 11.77
N HIS A 150 -15.89 4.29 11.68
CA HIS A 150 -14.97 3.35 11.03
C HIS A 150 -14.46 2.33 12.06
N LEU A 151 -14.25 1.08 11.62
CA LEU A 151 -13.64 0.06 12.44
C LEU A 151 -12.22 0.50 12.85
N ALA A 152 -11.93 0.38 14.14
CA ALA A 152 -10.68 0.76 14.78
C ALA A 152 -10.35 -0.24 15.90
N PHE A 153 -9.09 -0.22 16.36
CA PHE A 153 -8.57 -1.29 17.20
C PHE A 153 -7.81 -0.79 18.43
N THR A 154 -7.99 -1.49 19.55
CA THR A 154 -7.16 -1.36 20.75
C THR A 154 -6.42 -2.66 21.02
N LEU A 155 -5.12 -2.58 21.30
CA LEU A 155 -4.33 -3.76 21.67
C LEU A 155 -4.88 -4.38 22.96
N GLU A 156 -5.32 -5.63 22.88
CA GLU A 156 -5.90 -6.37 23.99
C GLU A 156 -4.88 -7.36 24.58
N ASN A 157 -4.13 -8.07 23.73
CA ASN A 157 -3.10 -9.00 24.17
C ASN A 157 -1.92 -9.06 23.17
N GLN A 158 -0.68 -8.99 23.65
CA GLN A 158 0.54 -9.05 22.82
C GLN A 158 0.92 -10.46 22.36
N ALA A 159 0.52 -11.47 23.13
CA ALA A 159 0.82 -12.87 22.87
C ALA A 159 -0.19 -13.75 23.62
N LEU A 160 -1.17 -14.31 22.90
CA LEU A 160 -2.10 -15.26 23.49
C LEU A 160 -1.35 -16.46 24.09
N SER A 161 -1.88 -17.00 25.18
CA SER A 161 -1.27 -18.07 25.95
C SER A 161 -2.31 -19.08 26.40
N PHE A 162 -1.89 -20.31 26.67
CA PHE A 162 -2.79 -21.38 27.09
C PHE A 162 -2.41 -21.97 28.46
N LEU A 163 -3.40 -22.45 29.19
CA LEU A 163 -3.29 -23.09 30.50
C LEU A 163 -2.81 -24.55 30.40
N PRO A 164 -2.27 -25.12 31.51
CA PRO A 164 -2.09 -24.52 32.84
C PRO A 164 -0.84 -23.64 32.98
N ASP A 165 0.15 -23.83 32.10
CA ASP A 165 1.49 -23.26 32.27
C ASP A 165 1.62 -21.82 31.74
N LYS A 166 0.59 -21.29 31.07
CA LYS A 166 0.59 -19.97 30.40
C LYS A 166 1.73 -19.83 29.38
N GLN A 167 1.94 -20.89 28.60
CA GLN A 167 2.86 -20.86 27.47
C GLN A 167 2.21 -20.11 26.31
N THR A 168 3.01 -19.40 25.52
CA THR A 168 2.54 -18.71 24.30
C THR A 168 1.95 -19.74 23.33
N LEU A 169 0.80 -19.40 22.75
CA LEU A 169 0.20 -20.11 21.61
C LEU A 169 1.12 -19.93 20.40
N PHE A 170 1.66 -21.05 19.90
CA PHE A 170 2.61 -21.05 18.81
C PHE A 170 1.88 -21.11 17.47
N VAL A 171 2.25 -20.21 16.56
CA VAL A 171 1.88 -20.28 15.13
C VAL A 171 3.11 -19.82 14.36
N ALA A 172 3.66 -20.66 13.47
CA ALA A 172 4.83 -20.26 12.71
C ALA A 172 4.48 -19.05 11.83
N SER A 173 5.48 -18.23 11.50
CA SER A 173 5.22 -17.04 10.69
C SER A 173 4.58 -17.44 9.35
N TYR A 174 5.03 -18.52 8.72
CA TYR A 174 4.57 -19.02 7.42
C TYR A 174 3.24 -19.79 7.45
N ASP A 175 2.74 -20.23 8.60
CA ASP A 175 1.44 -20.91 8.68
C ASP A 175 0.27 -19.94 8.53
N PHE A 176 -0.92 -20.53 8.39
CA PHE A 176 -2.19 -19.82 8.50
C PHE A 176 -3.11 -20.64 9.42
N PRO A 177 -3.32 -20.20 10.68
CA PRO A 177 -4.17 -20.93 11.63
C PRO A 177 -5.63 -20.77 11.26
N ASP A 178 -6.49 -21.59 11.85
CA ASP A 178 -7.93 -21.36 11.83
C ASP A 178 -8.44 -20.91 13.20
N ILE A 179 -9.40 -19.98 13.19
CA ILE A 179 -10.01 -19.39 14.37
C ILE A 179 -11.52 -19.43 14.15
N ASN A 180 -12.16 -20.40 14.80
CA ASN A 180 -13.55 -20.77 14.57
C ASN A 180 -14.13 -21.48 15.80
N ASP A 181 -15.45 -21.60 15.89
CA ASP A 181 -16.13 -22.41 16.92
C ASP A 181 -16.05 -23.90 16.55
N ILE A 182 -15.10 -24.62 17.14
CA ILE A 182 -14.78 -26.00 16.74
C ILE A 182 -15.68 -27.02 17.44
N ASP A 183 -16.08 -26.76 18.68
CA ASP A 183 -16.91 -27.68 19.47
C ASP A 183 -18.40 -27.30 19.55
N GLY A 184 -18.78 -26.16 18.97
CA GLY A 184 -20.16 -25.69 18.84
C GLY A 184 -20.72 -25.06 20.10
N ASP A 185 -19.87 -24.57 21.01
CA ASP A 185 -20.28 -23.96 22.27
C ASP A 185 -20.49 -22.43 22.19
N GLY A 186 -20.16 -21.84 21.03
CA GLY A 186 -20.39 -20.43 20.71
C GLY A 186 -19.22 -19.50 21.05
N ASP A 187 -18.07 -20.05 21.46
CA ASP A 187 -16.83 -19.30 21.57
C ASP A 187 -15.79 -19.72 20.51
N LEU A 188 -14.79 -18.87 20.26
CA LEU A 188 -13.81 -19.13 19.21
C LEU A 188 -12.59 -19.88 19.75
N ASP A 189 -12.34 -21.02 19.13
CA ASP A 189 -11.17 -21.87 19.33
C ASP A 189 -10.05 -21.56 18.35
N ILE A 190 -8.89 -22.18 18.55
CA ILE A 190 -7.75 -22.07 17.65
C ILE A 190 -7.25 -23.45 17.24
N LEU A 191 -7.22 -23.71 15.93
CA LEU A 191 -6.49 -24.81 15.32
C LEU A 191 -5.20 -24.28 14.66
N THR A 192 -4.08 -24.92 14.96
CA THR A 192 -2.79 -24.59 14.36
C THR A 192 -1.89 -25.81 14.33
N PHE A 193 -0.96 -25.84 13.38
CA PHE A 193 0.06 -26.88 13.37
C PHE A 193 1.02 -26.74 14.55
N GLU A 194 1.44 -27.89 15.08
CA GLU A 194 2.45 -27.95 16.12
C GLU A 194 3.84 -27.56 15.56
N SER A 195 4.76 -27.13 16.43
CA SER A 195 6.08 -26.59 16.04
C SER A 195 6.95 -27.47 15.14
N GLY A 196 6.82 -28.81 15.23
CA GLY A 196 7.50 -29.79 14.39
C GLY A 196 6.76 -30.13 13.10
N GLY A 197 5.54 -29.63 12.93
CA GLY A 197 4.70 -29.87 11.77
C GLY A 197 4.01 -31.23 11.73
N GLY A 198 3.02 -31.36 10.85
CA GLY A 198 2.37 -32.63 10.53
C GLY A 198 1.18 -33.01 11.42
N TYR A 199 1.01 -32.42 12.60
CA TYR A 199 -0.19 -32.57 13.44
C TYR A 199 -0.79 -31.22 13.81
N VAL A 200 -2.12 -31.19 13.97
CA VAL A 200 -2.88 -30.01 14.37
C VAL A 200 -3.12 -30.04 15.89
N ASP A 201 -2.63 -29.03 16.59
CA ASP A 201 -3.01 -28.72 17.97
C ASP A 201 -4.39 -28.04 17.97
N TRP A 202 -5.27 -28.46 18.90
CA TRP A 202 -6.51 -27.75 19.20
C TRP A 202 -6.40 -27.07 20.57
N TYR A 203 -6.60 -25.76 20.53
CA TYR A 203 -6.69 -24.91 21.71
C TYR A 203 -8.13 -24.48 21.91
N GLU A 204 -8.80 -25.16 22.84
CA GLU A 204 -10.17 -24.92 23.25
C GLU A 204 -10.21 -23.66 24.12
N ASN A 205 -11.04 -22.70 23.77
CA ASN A 205 -11.38 -21.59 24.61
C ASN A 205 -12.43 -22.05 25.63
N THR A 206 -12.15 -21.80 26.91
CA THR A 206 -13.03 -22.21 28.01
C THR A 206 -13.55 -20.98 28.77
N ALA A 207 -13.49 -19.82 28.14
CA ALA A 207 -14.00 -18.59 28.73
C ALA A 207 -15.52 -18.60 28.72
N GLU A 208 -16.15 -17.82 29.59
CA GLU A 208 -17.57 -17.54 29.41
C GLU A 208 -17.75 -16.68 28.14
N PRO A 209 -18.87 -16.82 27.40
CA PRO A 209 -19.13 -16.02 26.22
C PRO A 209 -18.90 -14.53 26.48
N ASN A 210 -18.31 -13.85 25.50
CA ASN A 210 -18.06 -12.41 25.49
C ASN A 210 -17.00 -11.95 26.52
N GLN A 211 -16.16 -12.86 27.01
CA GLN A 211 -15.00 -12.55 27.85
C GLN A 211 -13.69 -12.73 27.09
N MET A 212 -12.59 -12.34 27.72
CA MET A 212 -11.27 -12.62 27.20
C MET A 212 -11.05 -14.14 27.08
N PRO A 213 -10.56 -14.64 25.93
CA PRO A 213 -10.37 -16.06 25.72
C PRO A 213 -9.41 -16.68 26.75
N ILE A 214 -9.75 -17.87 27.23
CA ILE A 214 -8.93 -18.67 28.13
C ILE A 214 -8.70 -20.00 27.45
N PHE A 215 -7.55 -20.14 26.79
CA PHE A 215 -7.25 -21.36 26.06
C PHE A 215 -6.71 -22.47 26.96
N ILE A 216 -7.17 -23.70 26.74
CA ILE A 216 -6.53 -24.94 27.16
C ILE A 216 -6.10 -25.70 25.91
N LYS A 217 -4.97 -26.41 25.96
CA LYS A 217 -4.63 -27.35 24.88
C LYS A 217 -5.42 -28.64 25.08
N ASN A 218 -6.50 -28.83 24.31
CA ASN A 218 -7.38 -29.99 24.41
C ASN A 218 -6.68 -31.25 23.86
N THR A 219 -6.21 -31.19 22.61
CA THR A 219 -5.46 -32.28 21.96
C THR A 219 -4.29 -31.74 21.15
N LYS A 220 -3.32 -32.62 20.88
CA LYS A 220 -2.15 -32.36 20.01
C LYS A 220 -2.31 -32.93 18.60
N CYS A 221 -3.46 -33.52 18.34
CA CYS A 221 -3.74 -34.29 17.13
C CYS A 221 -5.24 -34.23 16.87
N TRP A 222 -5.73 -33.03 16.59
CA TRP A 222 -7.11 -32.83 16.17
C TRP A 222 -7.38 -33.62 14.88
N GLY A 223 -8.49 -34.36 14.84
CA GLY A 223 -8.87 -35.15 13.67
C GLY A 223 -8.09 -36.47 13.47
N GLU A 224 -7.21 -36.86 14.38
CA GLU A 224 -6.39 -38.09 14.30
C GLU A 224 -5.73 -38.35 12.93
N PHE A 225 -5.12 -37.33 12.32
CA PHE A 225 -4.39 -37.46 11.06
C PHE A 225 -2.98 -36.89 11.12
N TYR A 226 -2.15 -37.31 10.18
CA TYR A 226 -0.82 -36.76 9.94
C TYR A 226 -0.69 -36.21 8.52
N GLU A 227 -0.27 -34.96 8.39
CA GLU A 227 0.15 -34.36 7.13
C GLU A 227 1.58 -34.79 6.79
N SER A 228 1.77 -35.34 5.58
CA SER A 228 3.04 -35.88 5.16
C SER A 228 3.73 -35.00 4.12
N GLU A 229 5.01 -34.73 4.34
CA GLU A 229 5.89 -34.07 3.36
C GLU A 229 5.99 -34.81 2.00
N PHE A 230 5.53 -36.07 1.90
CA PHE A 230 5.70 -36.92 0.70
C PHE A 230 4.44 -37.13 -0.15
N TYR A 231 3.24 -36.95 0.41
CA TYR A 231 1.98 -37.22 -0.29
C TYR A 231 1.02 -36.05 -0.10
N SER A 232 0.14 -35.79 -1.07
CA SER A 232 -0.96 -34.85 -0.91
C SER A 232 -2.10 -35.41 -0.05
N SER A 233 -2.14 -36.74 0.15
CA SER A 233 -3.13 -37.38 1.01
C SER A 233 -2.69 -37.34 2.47
N LEU A 234 -3.61 -36.98 3.36
CA LEU A 234 -3.44 -37.10 4.80
C LEU A 234 -3.38 -38.56 5.20
N LYS A 235 -2.51 -38.87 6.16
CA LYS A 235 -2.46 -40.20 6.78
C LYS A 235 -3.45 -40.24 7.93
N LEU A 236 -4.60 -40.87 7.69
CA LEU A 236 -5.70 -40.97 8.65
C LEU A 236 -5.42 -41.99 9.76
N ASN A 237 -6.05 -41.81 10.92
CA ASN A 237 -5.85 -42.61 12.14
C ASN A 237 -4.38 -42.64 12.58
N ASP A 238 -3.71 -41.50 12.54
CA ASP A 238 -2.33 -41.34 12.96
C ASP A 238 -2.18 -40.15 13.91
N CYS A 239 -1.74 -40.45 15.13
CA CYS A 239 -1.29 -39.47 16.13
C CYS A 239 0.10 -39.83 16.69
N GLY A 240 0.96 -40.40 15.86
CA GLY A 240 2.35 -40.71 16.19
C GLY A 240 2.55 -41.79 17.27
N GLY A 241 1.48 -42.53 17.64
CA GLY A 241 1.52 -43.56 18.67
C GLY A 241 1.42 -43.06 20.11
N LEU A 242 0.78 -41.91 20.35
CA LEU A 242 0.33 -41.57 21.71
C LEU A 242 -0.85 -42.48 22.09
N PRO A 243 -0.76 -43.26 23.19
CA PRO A 243 -1.91 -44.05 23.63
C PRO A 243 -3.02 -43.12 24.14
N PRO A 244 -4.31 -43.50 24.00
CA PRO A 244 -5.39 -42.79 24.68
C PRO A 244 -5.12 -42.80 26.19
N PRO A 245 -5.44 -41.74 26.93
CA PRO A 245 -4.89 -41.52 28.26
C PRO A 245 -5.33 -42.62 29.24
N PRO A 246 -4.41 -43.35 29.88
CA PRO A 246 -4.70 -44.09 31.09
C PRO A 246 -4.29 -43.25 32.31
N ALA A 247 -5.13 -43.26 33.33
CA ALA A 247 -4.89 -42.68 34.65
C ALA A 247 -3.51 -43.07 35.25
N PRO A 248 -3.02 -42.33 36.26
CA PRO A 248 -1.61 -42.02 36.46
C PRO A 248 -0.78 -43.24 36.86
N SER A 249 0.30 -43.49 36.13
CA SER A 249 1.59 -43.84 36.75
C SER A 249 2.70 -43.73 35.71
N GLY A 250 3.76 -43.02 36.10
CA GLY A 250 4.78 -42.55 35.19
C GLY A 250 5.58 -43.65 34.51
N LYS A 251 6.04 -43.33 33.29
CA LYS A 251 7.43 -43.40 32.88
C LYS A 251 7.60 -42.70 31.54
N THR A 252 8.63 -41.87 31.50
CA THR A 252 9.16 -41.16 30.35
C THR A 252 9.64 -42.11 29.25
N SER A 253 9.27 -41.84 28.00
CA SER A 253 10.07 -42.24 26.84
C SER A 253 9.93 -41.22 25.73
N SER A 254 10.97 -40.42 25.59
CA SER A 254 11.33 -39.67 24.39
C SER A 254 11.57 -40.62 23.21
N SER A 255 10.87 -40.41 22.10
CA SER A 255 11.43 -40.45 20.73
C SER A 255 10.31 -40.49 19.69
N SER A 256 10.25 -39.47 18.85
CA SER A 256 9.90 -39.67 17.44
C SER A 256 10.36 -38.45 16.63
N SER A 257 10.93 -38.78 15.49
CA SER A 257 11.56 -37.96 14.46
C SER A 257 10.80 -36.69 14.11
N GLY A 258 11.48 -35.54 14.23
CA GLY A 258 11.08 -34.30 13.60
C GLY A 258 11.17 -34.43 12.08
N GLY A 259 10.01 -34.33 11.42
CA GLY A 259 9.93 -33.79 10.07
C GLY A 259 10.30 -32.31 10.11
N VAL A 260 10.72 -31.76 8.99
CA VAL A 260 10.97 -30.33 8.87
C VAL A 260 9.64 -29.73 8.44
N HIS A 261 8.97 -29.01 9.35
CA HIS A 261 7.70 -28.37 9.06
C HIS A 261 7.81 -27.51 7.79
N ALA A 262 7.08 -27.89 6.74
CA ALA A 262 7.06 -27.17 5.47
C ALA A 262 6.15 -25.94 5.56
N GLY A 263 5.14 -25.94 6.43
CA GLY A 263 4.19 -24.85 6.58
C GLY A 263 2.83 -25.24 6.01
N SER A 264 1.78 -24.90 6.76
CA SER A 264 0.42 -25.40 6.47
C SER A 264 -0.64 -24.31 6.72
N THR A 265 -1.76 -24.40 5.99
CA THR A 265 -2.92 -23.51 6.12
C THR A 265 -4.15 -24.31 6.53
N LEU A 266 -5.00 -23.72 7.36
CA LEU A 266 -6.20 -24.34 7.89
C LEU A 266 -7.41 -23.44 7.64
N THR A 267 -8.54 -24.03 7.28
CA THR A 267 -9.86 -23.37 7.27
C THR A 267 -10.92 -24.42 7.59
N THR A 268 -11.69 -24.22 8.66
CA THR A 268 -12.76 -25.15 9.01
C THR A 268 -14.14 -24.64 8.62
N PHE A 269 -15.01 -25.60 8.30
CA PHE A 269 -16.44 -25.40 8.07
C PHE A 269 -17.14 -26.77 8.09
N ASP A 270 -18.45 -26.81 8.31
CA ASP A 270 -19.24 -28.04 8.21
C ASP A 270 -19.56 -28.31 6.73
N ALA A 271 -18.86 -29.26 6.10
CA ALA A 271 -18.97 -29.50 4.65
C ALA A 271 -20.06 -30.51 4.29
N ASP A 272 -20.57 -31.27 5.25
CA ASP A 272 -21.60 -32.30 5.02
C ASP A 272 -22.83 -32.25 5.95
N ASN A 273 -22.97 -31.16 6.70
CA ASN A 273 -24.12 -30.79 7.52
C ASN A 273 -24.38 -31.77 8.67
N ASP A 274 -23.32 -32.29 9.28
CA ASP A 274 -23.44 -33.23 10.40
C ASP A 274 -23.21 -32.56 11.77
N GLY A 275 -22.90 -31.25 11.75
CA GLY A 275 -22.74 -30.40 12.92
C GLY A 275 -21.35 -30.46 13.54
N ASP A 276 -20.39 -31.13 12.90
CA ASP A 276 -18.98 -31.05 13.24
C ASP A 276 -18.15 -30.33 12.15
N MET A 277 -16.98 -29.83 12.53
CA MET A 277 -16.14 -29.06 11.63
C MET A 277 -15.23 -29.97 10.80
N ASP A 278 -15.32 -29.82 9.48
CA ASP A 278 -14.37 -30.35 8.49
C ASP A 278 -13.21 -29.39 8.28
N LEU A 279 -12.20 -29.83 7.52
CA LEU A 279 -10.97 -29.07 7.33
C LEU A 279 -10.56 -28.96 5.85
N LEU A 280 -10.40 -27.73 5.36
CA LEU A 280 -9.59 -27.43 4.19
C LEU A 280 -8.15 -27.22 4.62
N LEU A 281 -7.24 -27.90 3.94
CA LEU A 281 -5.81 -27.87 4.22
C LEU A 281 -5.00 -27.56 2.97
N GLY A 282 -4.10 -26.58 3.10
CA GLY A 282 -3.03 -26.32 2.15
C GLY A 282 -1.64 -26.58 2.76
N ASP A 283 -0.69 -26.97 1.92
CA ASP A 283 0.66 -27.42 2.29
C ASP A 283 1.68 -26.66 1.44
N LEU A 284 2.75 -26.11 2.05
CA LEU A 284 3.82 -25.38 1.32
C LEU A 284 4.39 -26.19 0.15
N SER A 285 4.53 -27.49 0.34
CA SER A 285 5.12 -28.42 -0.60
C SER A 285 4.15 -28.90 -1.69
N ARG A 286 2.90 -28.41 -1.69
CA ARG A 286 1.84 -28.80 -2.62
C ARG A 286 1.14 -27.60 -3.23
N ASN A 287 0.46 -27.87 -4.33
CA ASN A 287 -0.35 -26.89 -5.04
C ASN A 287 -1.85 -27.14 -4.87
N ASN A 288 -2.25 -28.34 -4.45
CA ASN A 288 -3.65 -28.71 -4.29
C ASN A 288 -4.13 -28.38 -2.87
N VAL A 289 -5.42 -28.11 -2.75
CA VAL A 289 -6.14 -28.09 -1.47
C VAL A 289 -6.67 -29.49 -1.18
N VAL A 290 -6.68 -29.88 0.10
CA VAL A 290 -7.30 -31.12 0.59
C VAL A 290 -8.51 -30.75 1.45
N LEU A 291 -9.69 -31.30 1.13
CA LEU A 291 -10.82 -31.28 2.06
C LEU A 291 -10.82 -32.58 2.87
N ALA A 292 -10.74 -32.48 4.19
CA ALA A 292 -10.73 -33.57 5.13
C ALA A 292 -12.06 -33.59 5.90
N PHE A 293 -12.77 -34.71 5.81
CA PHE A 293 -14.07 -34.89 6.46
C PHE A 293 -13.90 -35.50 7.85
N ASN A 294 -14.33 -34.77 8.86
CA ASN A 294 -14.52 -35.25 10.21
C ASN A 294 -15.75 -36.16 10.22
N GLY A 295 -15.58 -37.38 10.75
CA GLY A 295 -16.68 -38.33 10.95
C GLY A 295 -16.86 -38.67 12.42
N GLY A 296 -16.38 -37.78 13.28
CA GLY A 296 -16.32 -37.90 14.72
C GLY A 296 -17.48 -37.16 15.37
N THR A 297 -17.12 -36.23 16.26
CA THR A 297 -18.06 -35.27 16.87
C THR A 297 -17.30 -33.95 17.08
N PRO A 298 -17.99 -32.82 17.37
CA PRO A 298 -17.32 -31.53 17.57
C PRO A 298 -16.23 -31.57 18.65
N THR A 299 -16.46 -32.31 19.74
CA THR A 299 -15.49 -32.45 20.86
C THR A 299 -14.49 -33.60 20.69
N GLN A 300 -14.65 -34.44 19.67
CA GLN A 300 -13.81 -35.62 19.41
C GLN A 300 -13.66 -35.83 17.91
N ALA A 301 -12.95 -34.90 17.25
CA ALA A 301 -12.74 -34.95 15.82
C ALA A 301 -11.95 -36.21 15.39
N LEU A 302 -12.40 -36.85 14.32
CA LEU A 302 -11.78 -38.00 13.67
C LEU A 302 -11.94 -37.88 12.16
N ILE A 303 -10.87 -37.53 11.45
CA ILE A 303 -10.90 -37.45 9.99
C ILE A 303 -10.98 -38.87 9.43
N THR A 304 -12.11 -39.18 8.79
CA THR A 304 -12.40 -40.52 8.25
C THR A 304 -12.32 -40.58 6.73
N LYS A 305 -12.42 -39.43 6.06
CA LYS A 305 -12.47 -39.31 4.60
C LYS A 305 -11.77 -38.02 4.16
N GLN A 306 -11.32 -37.99 2.92
CA GLN A 306 -10.68 -36.80 2.34
C GLN A 306 -10.93 -36.73 0.83
N ASP A 307 -10.94 -35.52 0.30
CA ASP A 307 -10.83 -35.17 -1.12
C ASP A 307 -9.49 -34.47 -1.36
N THR A 308 -8.60 -35.15 -2.10
CA THR A 308 -7.23 -34.66 -2.38
C THR A 308 -7.12 -33.87 -3.68
N VAL A 309 -8.24 -33.70 -4.39
CA VAL A 309 -8.34 -32.94 -5.64
C VAL A 309 -9.50 -31.96 -5.55
N PHE A 310 -9.67 -31.36 -4.36
CA PHE A 310 -10.82 -30.54 -4.04
C PHE A 310 -10.93 -29.27 -4.92
N PRO A 311 -12.13 -28.91 -5.39
CA PRO A 311 -13.36 -29.71 -5.37
C PRO A 311 -13.35 -30.83 -6.42
N ALA A 312 -13.48 -32.10 -6.03
CA ALA A 312 -13.50 -33.23 -6.97
C ALA A 312 -14.72 -33.25 -7.92
N ASN A 313 -15.77 -32.51 -7.58
CA ASN A 313 -16.99 -32.37 -8.36
C ASN A 313 -16.93 -31.19 -9.34
N ASP A 314 -15.81 -30.46 -9.43
CA ASP A 314 -15.61 -29.33 -10.32
C ASP A 314 -14.14 -29.14 -10.75
N LYS A 315 -13.70 -27.93 -11.12
CA LYS A 315 -12.27 -27.66 -11.39
C LYS A 315 -11.52 -27.74 -10.06
N ALA A 316 -10.55 -28.65 -9.93
CA ALA A 316 -9.75 -28.72 -8.71
C ALA A 316 -8.97 -27.41 -8.48
N CYS A 317 -8.89 -26.97 -7.22
CA CYS A 317 -8.08 -25.83 -6.80
C CYS A 317 -6.61 -26.24 -6.77
N ILE A 318 -5.89 -25.91 -7.85
CA ILE A 318 -4.46 -26.18 -8.02
C ILE A 318 -3.75 -24.84 -8.18
N LEU A 319 -3.30 -24.29 -7.06
CA LEU A 319 -2.66 -22.99 -6.98
C LEU A 319 -1.18 -23.18 -6.67
N ARG A 320 -0.30 -22.54 -7.44
CA ARG A 320 1.15 -22.76 -7.32
C ARG A 320 1.65 -22.32 -5.95
N THR A 321 2.18 -23.29 -5.23
CA THR A 321 2.85 -23.16 -3.94
C THR A 321 1.93 -22.64 -2.84
N PHE A 322 1.60 -23.54 -1.91
CA PHE A 322 1.07 -23.20 -0.59
C PHE A 322 -0.29 -22.48 -0.62
N PRO A 323 -1.38 -23.10 -1.08
CA PRO A 323 -2.68 -22.45 -1.08
C PRO A 323 -3.14 -22.12 0.36
N ALA A 324 -3.60 -20.90 0.59
CA ALA A 324 -4.49 -20.55 1.70
C ALA A 324 -5.93 -20.52 1.17
N THR A 325 -6.88 -20.89 2.02
CA THR A 325 -8.30 -20.94 1.70
C THR A 325 -9.10 -20.03 2.61
N PHE A 326 -10.24 -19.54 2.11
CA PHE A 326 -11.12 -18.63 2.83
C PHE A 326 -12.57 -18.89 2.42
N LEU A 327 -13.49 -18.61 3.33
CA LEU A 327 -14.93 -18.65 3.07
C LEU A 327 -15.50 -17.26 3.37
N ALA A 328 -16.23 -16.68 2.41
CA ALA A 328 -16.83 -15.35 2.53
C ALA A 328 -18.05 -15.20 1.60
N ASP A 329 -19.10 -14.50 2.03
CA ASP A 329 -20.28 -14.17 1.22
C ASP A 329 -19.99 -12.93 0.34
N ILE A 330 -19.33 -13.16 -0.80
CA ILE A 330 -18.83 -12.05 -1.63
C ILE A 330 -19.85 -11.50 -2.63
N ASP A 331 -20.94 -12.24 -2.90
CA ASP A 331 -22.02 -11.79 -3.78
C ASP A 331 -23.30 -11.40 -3.02
N ASN A 332 -23.29 -11.46 -1.69
CA ASN A 332 -24.38 -11.05 -0.80
C ASN A 332 -25.65 -11.89 -1.00
N ASP A 333 -25.53 -13.19 -1.31
CA ASP A 333 -26.66 -14.11 -1.42
C ASP A 333 -26.99 -14.85 -0.12
N GLY A 334 -26.14 -14.70 0.91
CA GLY A 334 -26.30 -15.26 2.24
C GLY A 334 -25.56 -16.59 2.44
N ASP A 335 -24.89 -17.11 1.41
CA ASP A 335 -24.10 -18.34 1.45
C ASP A 335 -22.63 -18.04 1.16
N ARG A 336 -21.69 -18.56 1.97
CA ARG A 336 -20.27 -18.23 1.76
C ARG A 336 -19.72 -18.94 0.54
N ASP A 337 -18.95 -18.19 -0.24
CA ASP A 337 -18.17 -18.65 -1.38
C ASP A 337 -16.78 -19.13 -0.97
N PHE A 338 -16.17 -19.97 -1.81
CA PHE A 338 -14.81 -20.49 -1.58
C PHE A 338 -13.78 -19.67 -2.34
N LEU A 339 -12.84 -19.09 -1.59
CA LEU A 339 -11.70 -18.34 -2.10
C LEU A 339 -10.40 -19.07 -1.80
N ALA A 340 -9.41 -18.92 -2.70
CA ALA A 340 -8.06 -19.41 -2.47
C ALA A 340 -7.00 -18.48 -3.06
N SER A 341 -5.84 -18.41 -2.41
CA SER A 341 -4.69 -17.60 -2.84
C SER A 341 -3.36 -18.23 -2.42
N PRO A 342 -2.21 -17.85 -3.00
CA PRO A 342 -0.93 -18.34 -2.52
C PRO A 342 -0.61 -17.73 -1.15
N ASN A 343 -0.16 -18.56 -0.21
CA ASN A 343 0.32 -18.15 1.11
C ASN A 343 1.84 -17.95 1.15
N ALA A 344 2.57 -18.43 0.15
CA ALA A 344 4.01 -18.22 0.05
C ALA A 344 4.31 -16.77 -0.39
N ALA A 345 4.85 -15.98 0.53
CA ALA A 345 5.04 -14.52 0.37
C ALA A 345 5.94 -14.07 -0.79
N VAL A 346 6.74 -14.98 -1.37
CA VAL A 346 7.72 -14.65 -2.42
C VAL A 346 7.57 -15.54 -3.65
N GLN A 347 7.21 -16.81 -3.45
CA GLN A 347 7.06 -17.82 -4.48
C GLN A 347 5.57 -18.09 -4.68
N GLY A 348 5.07 -18.06 -5.91
CA GLY A 348 3.66 -18.31 -6.20
C GLY A 348 3.27 -17.76 -7.56
N GLU A 349 2.02 -17.99 -7.96
CA GLU A 349 1.43 -17.22 -9.06
C GLU A 349 1.14 -15.79 -8.58
N HIS A 350 1.50 -14.79 -9.38
CA HIS A 350 1.34 -13.37 -9.03
C HIS A 350 0.12 -12.73 -9.71
N PHE A 351 -0.28 -13.21 -10.90
CA PHE A 351 -1.45 -12.67 -11.60
C PHE A 351 -2.71 -13.55 -11.42
N GLU A 352 -2.58 -14.87 -11.57
CA GLU A 352 -3.67 -15.83 -11.36
C GLU A 352 -3.70 -16.29 -9.89
N CYS A 353 -3.67 -15.32 -8.97
CA CYS A 353 -3.36 -15.52 -7.55
C CYS A 353 -4.59 -15.45 -6.63
N ALA A 354 -5.79 -15.23 -7.17
CA ALA A 354 -7.01 -15.07 -6.39
C ALA A 354 -8.13 -15.90 -7.03
N TRP A 355 -8.28 -17.13 -6.58
CA TRP A 355 -9.26 -18.06 -7.12
C TRP A 355 -10.57 -17.93 -6.37
N MET A 356 -11.68 -17.96 -7.11
CA MET A 356 -13.03 -17.91 -6.59
C MET A 356 -13.87 -19.04 -7.17
N TYR A 357 -14.62 -19.66 -6.27
CA TYR A 357 -15.64 -20.63 -6.58
C TYR A 357 -16.94 -20.19 -5.92
N ARG A 358 -17.97 -19.99 -6.74
CA ARG A 358 -19.27 -19.60 -6.25
C ARG A 358 -19.96 -20.78 -5.58
N ASN A 359 -20.54 -20.59 -4.40
CA ASN A 359 -21.45 -21.55 -3.79
C ASN A 359 -22.77 -21.50 -4.54
N THR A 360 -23.24 -22.67 -5.00
CA THR A 360 -24.49 -22.79 -5.78
C THR A 360 -25.59 -23.53 -5.02
N ALA A 361 -25.33 -23.85 -3.75
CA ALA A 361 -26.23 -24.56 -2.86
C ALA A 361 -26.59 -23.68 -1.65
N ASP A 362 -26.14 -24.05 -0.45
CA ASP A 362 -26.28 -23.28 0.77
C ASP A 362 -25.03 -23.40 1.66
N ASP A 363 -24.90 -22.58 2.70
CA ASP A 363 -23.73 -22.57 3.59
C ASP A 363 -23.58 -23.83 4.45
N LEU A 364 -24.65 -24.60 4.64
CA LEU A 364 -24.65 -25.84 5.42
C LEU A 364 -24.25 -27.06 4.57
N SER A 365 -24.41 -26.99 3.26
CA SER A 365 -24.11 -28.07 2.32
C SER A 365 -23.58 -27.50 1.00
N PRO A 366 -22.39 -26.86 1.04
CA PRO A 366 -21.93 -26.02 -0.07
C PRO A 366 -21.59 -26.84 -1.32
N VAL A 367 -21.88 -26.24 -2.48
CA VAL A 367 -21.49 -26.77 -3.79
C VAL A 367 -20.72 -25.67 -4.53
N PHE A 368 -19.39 -25.72 -4.39
CA PHE A 368 -18.49 -24.77 -5.00
C PHE A 368 -18.28 -25.02 -6.50
N LYS A 369 -18.48 -23.99 -7.31
CA LYS A 369 -18.31 -23.98 -8.76
C LYS A 369 -17.31 -22.92 -9.19
N PHE A 370 -16.26 -23.33 -9.88
CA PHE A 370 -15.19 -22.45 -10.32
C PHE A 370 -15.73 -21.32 -11.19
N GLU A 371 -15.39 -20.09 -10.82
CA GLU A 371 -15.77 -18.90 -11.56
C GLU A 371 -14.55 -18.23 -12.20
N THR A 372 -13.51 -17.97 -11.42
CA THR A 372 -12.31 -17.25 -11.89
C THR A 372 -11.07 -17.57 -11.05
N ASP A 373 -9.89 -17.40 -11.62
CA ASP A 373 -8.56 -17.46 -10.97
C ASP A 373 -7.93 -16.06 -10.77
N THR A 374 -8.70 -15.01 -11.09
CA THR A 374 -8.30 -13.59 -11.03
C THR A 374 -9.33 -12.73 -10.28
N PHE A 375 -9.99 -13.28 -9.26
CA PHE A 375 -10.94 -12.57 -8.40
C PHE A 375 -10.32 -11.27 -7.88
N LEU A 376 -11.01 -10.16 -8.12
CA LEU A 376 -10.55 -8.77 -7.92
C LEU A 376 -9.32 -8.35 -8.74
N VAL A 377 -8.34 -9.22 -9.00
CA VAL A 377 -7.16 -8.92 -9.84
C VAL A 377 -7.58 -8.45 -11.24
N ASN A 378 -8.63 -9.03 -11.81
CA ASN A 378 -9.17 -8.59 -13.10
C ASN A 378 -9.85 -7.20 -13.07
N GLN A 379 -10.05 -6.62 -11.88
CA GLN A 379 -10.53 -5.25 -11.64
C GLN A 379 -9.38 -4.28 -11.33
N THR A 380 -8.14 -4.74 -11.24
CA THR A 380 -6.97 -3.90 -10.94
C THR A 380 -6.08 -3.72 -12.18
N LEU A 381 -5.19 -2.74 -12.11
CA LEU A 381 -3.99 -2.75 -12.93
C LEU A 381 -2.99 -3.67 -12.23
N ASP A 382 -2.72 -4.82 -12.84
CA ASP A 382 -1.76 -5.80 -12.34
C ASP A 382 -0.91 -6.36 -13.49
N PHE A 383 0.38 -6.07 -13.41
CA PHE A 383 1.39 -6.46 -14.39
C PHE A 383 2.33 -7.52 -13.79
N SER A 384 1.83 -8.39 -12.92
CA SER A 384 2.57 -9.45 -12.22
C SER A 384 3.41 -8.93 -11.06
N ARG A 385 4.74 -8.85 -11.18
CA ARG A 385 5.60 -8.59 -10.03
C ARG A 385 6.46 -7.35 -10.25
N VAL A 386 6.54 -6.48 -9.25
CA VAL A 386 7.27 -5.20 -9.24
C VAL A 386 7.03 -4.35 -10.48
N ALA A 387 6.02 -3.47 -10.47
CA ALA A 387 5.75 -2.57 -11.59
C ALA A 387 6.70 -1.36 -11.61
N HIS A 388 7.12 -0.93 -12.81
CA HIS A 388 7.98 0.23 -13.07
C HIS A 388 7.31 1.15 -14.12
N PRO A 389 6.47 2.10 -13.69
CA PRO A 389 5.82 3.03 -14.61
C PRO A 389 6.80 4.08 -15.16
N ALA A 390 6.52 4.58 -16.36
CA ALA A 390 7.13 5.76 -16.95
C ALA A 390 6.12 6.47 -17.87
N PHE A 391 6.09 7.80 -17.84
CA PHE A 391 5.25 8.60 -18.72
C PHE A 391 5.93 8.87 -20.06
N PHE A 392 5.18 8.82 -21.14
CA PHE A 392 5.59 9.26 -22.48
C PHE A 392 4.35 9.48 -23.36
N ASP A 393 4.47 10.24 -24.44
CA ASP A 393 3.39 10.39 -25.43
C ASP A 393 3.61 9.38 -26.57
N HIS A 394 2.83 8.28 -26.58
CA HIS A 394 3.03 7.19 -27.52
C HIS A 394 2.57 7.54 -28.94
N ASN A 395 1.57 8.40 -29.08
CA ASN A 395 0.88 8.63 -30.34
C ASN A 395 0.97 10.08 -30.83
N SER A 396 1.74 10.91 -30.13
CA SER A 396 1.93 12.34 -30.39
C SER A 396 0.63 13.15 -30.32
N ASP A 397 -0.32 12.76 -29.46
CA ASP A 397 -1.59 13.47 -29.27
C ASP A 397 -1.55 14.54 -28.16
N GLY A 398 -0.42 14.65 -27.46
CA GLY A 398 -0.19 15.59 -26.37
C GLY A 398 -0.73 15.13 -25.00
N LEU A 399 -1.24 13.91 -24.90
CA LEU A 399 -1.61 13.27 -23.64
C LEU A 399 -0.49 12.32 -23.20
N LEU A 400 -0.15 12.35 -21.91
CA LEU A 400 0.84 11.42 -21.38
C LEU A 400 0.21 10.03 -21.19
N ASP A 401 0.79 9.05 -21.85
CA ASP A 401 0.56 7.61 -21.69
C ASP A 401 1.49 7.02 -20.62
N ILE A 402 1.22 5.79 -20.20
CA ILE A 402 2.05 5.07 -19.23
C ILE A 402 2.58 3.79 -19.86
N LEU A 403 3.91 3.68 -19.92
CA LEU A 403 4.59 2.40 -20.14
C LEU A 403 4.96 1.80 -18.79
N VAL A 404 4.66 0.52 -18.57
CA VAL A 404 4.94 -0.17 -17.32
C VAL A 404 5.84 -1.37 -17.60
N GLY A 405 7.08 -1.30 -17.14
CA GLY A 405 7.94 -2.48 -17.04
C GLY A 405 7.67 -3.26 -15.76
N ASN A 406 8.22 -4.48 -15.65
CA ASN A 406 8.02 -5.31 -14.47
C ASN A 406 9.22 -6.23 -14.15
N LEU A 407 9.29 -6.80 -12.94
CA LEU A 407 10.21 -7.91 -12.62
C LEU A 407 9.99 -9.08 -13.58
N GLY A 408 8.73 -9.42 -13.82
CA GLY A 408 8.32 -10.37 -14.83
C GLY A 408 7.18 -11.28 -14.42
N TYR A 409 6.77 -12.09 -15.38
CA TYR A 409 5.82 -13.17 -15.20
C TYR A 409 6.59 -14.45 -14.86
N SER A 410 6.08 -15.19 -13.89
CA SER A 410 6.58 -16.49 -13.48
C SER A 410 6.63 -17.45 -14.69
N GLY A 411 7.81 -17.99 -15.00
CA GLY A 411 7.96 -19.09 -15.95
C GLY A 411 7.48 -20.44 -15.40
N GLN A 412 7.62 -21.50 -16.21
CA GLN A 412 7.37 -22.88 -15.75
C GLN A 412 8.30 -23.29 -14.60
N ASP A 413 9.50 -22.70 -14.53
CA ASP A 413 10.45 -22.84 -13.42
C ASP A 413 10.37 -21.62 -12.50
N ALA A 414 10.39 -21.83 -11.16
CA ALA A 414 10.12 -20.78 -10.16
C ALA A 414 11.16 -19.64 -10.09
N ASP A 415 12.31 -19.81 -10.72
CA ASP A 415 13.42 -18.85 -10.68
C ASP A 415 13.59 -18.05 -11.98
N GLU A 416 12.81 -18.36 -13.04
CA GLU A 416 12.87 -17.65 -14.32
C GLU A 416 11.69 -16.68 -14.43
N TYR A 417 11.97 -15.38 -14.35
CA TYR A 417 11.01 -14.31 -14.59
C TYR A 417 11.26 -13.72 -15.96
N ILE A 418 10.20 -13.61 -16.76
CA ILE A 418 10.26 -12.96 -18.07
C ILE A 418 9.56 -11.61 -17.95
N SER A 419 10.32 -10.53 -18.07
CA SER A 419 9.76 -9.18 -18.06
C SER A 419 8.95 -8.91 -19.32
N GLN A 420 7.90 -8.11 -19.18
CA GLN A 420 7.15 -7.54 -20.30
C GLN A 420 6.90 -6.05 -20.04
N LEU A 421 6.56 -5.34 -21.11
CA LEU A 421 6.17 -3.93 -21.05
C LEU A 421 4.67 -3.83 -21.30
N ALA A 422 3.90 -3.26 -20.37
CA ALA A 422 2.50 -2.93 -20.61
C ALA A 422 2.35 -1.48 -21.06
N LEU A 423 1.40 -1.21 -21.94
CA LEU A 423 1.07 0.13 -22.42
C LEU A 423 -0.36 0.49 -22.01
N LEU A 424 -0.50 1.57 -21.23
CA LEU A 424 -1.77 2.22 -20.97
C LEU A 424 -1.79 3.55 -21.74
N GLN A 425 -2.73 3.68 -22.67
CA GLN A 425 -2.93 4.90 -23.43
C GLN A 425 -3.91 5.82 -22.68
N ASN A 426 -3.59 7.11 -22.55
CA ASN A 426 -4.51 8.12 -22.09
C ASN A 426 -5.50 8.46 -23.22
N VAL A 427 -6.74 8.05 -23.03
CA VAL A 427 -7.87 8.27 -23.94
C VAL A 427 -8.81 9.37 -23.44
N GLY A 428 -8.38 10.10 -22.40
CA GLY A 428 -9.12 11.18 -21.77
C GLY A 428 -8.91 12.53 -22.47
N THR A 429 -8.67 13.55 -21.66
CA THR A 429 -8.37 14.92 -22.11
C THR A 429 -7.20 15.48 -21.32
N PRO A 430 -6.59 16.61 -21.75
CA PRO A 430 -5.47 17.20 -21.05
C PRO A 430 -5.77 17.62 -19.61
N THR A 431 -7.04 17.71 -19.19
CA THR A 431 -7.43 18.11 -17.83
C THR A 431 -8.28 17.06 -17.10
N GLN A 432 -8.51 15.92 -17.73
CA GLN A 432 -9.30 14.80 -17.18
C GLN A 432 -8.73 13.52 -17.79
N PRO A 433 -7.64 12.98 -17.21
CA PRO A 433 -7.02 11.77 -17.73
C PRO A 433 -7.97 10.57 -17.57
N ALA A 434 -7.89 9.65 -18.54
CA ALA A 434 -8.56 8.36 -18.48
C ALA A 434 -7.73 7.37 -19.29
N TYR A 435 -7.54 6.15 -18.80
CA TYR A 435 -6.60 5.21 -19.42
C TYR A 435 -7.28 4.00 -20.05
N GLN A 436 -6.70 3.48 -21.13
CA GLN A 436 -7.04 2.21 -21.74
C GLN A 436 -5.81 1.30 -21.76
N LEU A 437 -5.92 0.09 -21.21
CA LEU A 437 -4.88 -0.93 -21.36
C LEU A 437 -4.87 -1.43 -22.81
N ILE A 438 -3.84 -1.07 -23.58
CA ILE A 438 -3.68 -1.44 -24.98
C ILE A 438 -3.07 -2.84 -25.11
N THR A 439 -2.02 -3.11 -24.33
CA THR A 439 -1.32 -4.40 -24.33
C THR A 439 -0.54 -4.57 -23.04
N ARG A 440 -0.31 -5.83 -22.63
CA ARG A 440 0.62 -6.19 -21.54
C ARG A 440 2.01 -6.58 -22.04
N ASN A 441 2.19 -6.66 -23.36
CA ASN A 441 3.43 -7.09 -24.00
C ASN A 441 3.76 -6.18 -25.21
N TYR A 442 3.86 -4.88 -24.93
CA TYR A 442 4.36 -3.85 -25.83
C TYR A 442 5.77 -4.21 -26.33
N LEU A 443 6.03 -3.95 -27.61
CA LEU A 443 7.25 -4.32 -28.36
C LEU A 443 7.58 -5.82 -28.43
N ASN A 444 6.91 -6.69 -27.66
CA ASN A 444 7.23 -8.11 -27.59
C ASN A 444 8.74 -8.37 -27.42
N ILE A 445 9.33 -7.66 -26.44
CA ILE A 445 10.78 -7.45 -26.31
C ILE A 445 11.58 -8.76 -26.42
N GLN A 446 11.13 -9.78 -25.69
CA GLN A 446 11.80 -11.08 -25.65
C GLN A 446 11.92 -11.71 -27.04
N ASN A 447 10.83 -11.72 -27.82
CA ASN A 447 10.81 -12.40 -29.12
C ASN A 447 11.42 -11.54 -30.23
N GLN A 448 11.30 -10.21 -30.16
CA GLN A 448 11.80 -9.32 -31.20
C GLN A 448 13.29 -9.01 -31.05
N PHE A 449 13.80 -8.90 -29.82
CA PHE A 449 15.16 -8.45 -29.55
C PHE A 449 16.02 -9.47 -28.83
N ALA A 450 15.47 -10.64 -28.47
CA ALA A 450 16.17 -11.71 -27.74
C ALA A 450 16.84 -11.20 -26.45
N LEU A 451 16.15 -10.31 -25.73
CA LEU A 451 16.53 -9.82 -24.41
C LEU A 451 15.74 -10.62 -23.35
N PRO A 452 16.32 -11.68 -22.74
CA PRO A 452 15.63 -12.50 -21.75
C PRO A 452 15.78 -11.92 -20.33
N HIS A 453 15.66 -10.60 -20.18
CA HIS A 453 16.02 -9.95 -18.92
C HIS A 453 14.78 -9.69 -18.06
N ALA A 454 14.94 -9.92 -16.76
CA ALA A 454 13.93 -9.62 -15.76
C ALA A 454 14.06 -8.15 -15.31
N ASP A 455 13.02 -7.63 -14.66
CA ASP A 455 13.05 -6.30 -14.01
C ASP A 455 13.35 -5.14 -14.96
N LEU A 456 12.67 -5.11 -16.12
CA LEU A 456 12.79 -4.00 -17.08
C LEU A 456 12.19 -2.72 -16.49
N LYS A 457 12.97 -1.64 -16.53
CA LYS A 457 12.62 -0.32 -15.97
C LYS A 457 12.69 0.74 -17.07
N PRO A 458 11.54 1.19 -17.59
CA PRO A 458 11.51 2.17 -18.67
C PRO A 458 11.88 3.58 -18.21
N CYS A 459 12.54 4.30 -19.10
CA CYS A 459 12.82 5.73 -19.01
C CYS A 459 12.82 6.32 -20.41
N PHE A 460 12.37 7.57 -20.56
CA PHE A 460 12.30 8.25 -21.84
C PHE A 460 13.13 9.53 -21.87
N GLY A 461 13.61 9.88 -23.05
CA GLY A 461 14.28 11.15 -23.36
C GLY A 461 14.74 11.19 -24.81
N ASP A 462 14.69 12.37 -25.43
CA ASP A 462 15.20 12.61 -26.79
C ASP A 462 16.73 12.58 -26.77
N ILE A 463 17.33 11.41 -27.01
CA ILE A 463 18.75 11.17 -26.79
C ILE A 463 19.61 11.47 -28.02
N ASP A 464 18.99 11.59 -29.19
CA ASP A 464 19.65 11.94 -30.45
C ASP A 464 19.18 13.27 -31.08
N ASP A 465 18.36 14.06 -30.36
CA ASP A 465 17.92 15.43 -30.66
C ASP A 465 17.14 15.51 -31.99
N ASP A 466 16.37 14.47 -32.31
CA ASP A 466 15.53 14.40 -33.51
C ASP A 466 14.08 14.83 -33.27
N GLY A 467 13.73 15.14 -32.01
CA GLY A 467 12.46 15.71 -31.59
C GLY A 467 11.44 14.69 -31.11
N ASP A 468 11.80 13.41 -31.01
CA ASP A 468 10.96 12.38 -30.41
C ASP A 468 11.64 11.67 -29.21
N GLN A 469 10.85 11.01 -28.37
CA GLN A 469 11.38 10.41 -27.15
C GLN A 469 11.87 8.98 -27.40
N ASP A 470 13.16 8.76 -27.15
CA ASP A 470 13.76 7.43 -27.14
C ASP A 470 13.51 6.69 -25.83
N LEU A 471 13.64 5.36 -25.87
CA LEU A 471 13.40 4.49 -24.73
C LEU A 471 14.70 3.87 -24.22
N LEU A 472 14.99 4.08 -22.94
CA LEU A 472 15.98 3.34 -22.17
C LEU A 472 15.29 2.29 -21.30
N LEU A 473 15.82 1.08 -21.29
CA LEU A 473 15.39 0.01 -20.39
C LEU A 473 16.56 -0.43 -19.50
N GLY A 474 16.46 -0.17 -18.20
CA GLY A 474 17.34 -0.82 -17.21
C GLY A 474 16.85 -2.23 -16.91
N ASP A 475 17.74 -3.17 -16.58
CA ASP A 475 17.36 -4.56 -16.25
C ASP A 475 17.88 -5.05 -14.88
N LYS A 476 17.56 -6.29 -14.51
CA LYS A 476 17.99 -6.95 -13.27
C LYS A 476 19.49 -7.14 -13.18
N GLU A 477 20.17 -7.44 -14.27
CA GLU A 477 21.62 -7.68 -14.35
C GLU A 477 22.45 -6.38 -14.28
N GLY A 478 21.81 -5.23 -14.53
CA GLY A 478 22.43 -3.91 -14.55
C GLY A 478 22.66 -3.33 -15.95
N TYR A 479 22.26 -4.01 -17.02
CA TYR A 479 22.36 -3.45 -18.37
C TYR A 479 21.34 -2.33 -18.57
N VAL A 480 21.67 -1.44 -19.49
CA VAL A 480 20.78 -0.39 -19.97
C VAL A 480 20.71 -0.49 -21.49
N HIS A 481 19.52 -0.76 -22.00
CA HIS A 481 19.24 -0.97 -23.41
C HIS A 481 18.63 0.29 -24.02
N LEU A 482 19.23 0.81 -25.09
CA LEU A 482 18.71 1.95 -25.82
C LEU A 482 17.91 1.49 -27.04
N PHE A 483 16.70 2.01 -27.14
CA PHE A 483 15.82 1.87 -28.30
C PHE A 483 15.56 3.25 -28.89
N LEU A 484 15.97 3.44 -30.14
CA LEU A 484 15.68 4.65 -30.89
C LEU A 484 14.24 4.63 -31.38
N ASN A 485 13.52 5.70 -31.14
CA ASN A 485 12.17 5.86 -31.66
C ASN A 485 12.23 6.41 -33.09
N ASN A 486 11.31 5.92 -33.91
CA ASN A 486 11.20 6.25 -35.32
C ASN A 486 9.69 6.28 -35.65
N PRO A 487 8.97 7.30 -35.16
CA PRO A 487 7.53 7.31 -35.16
C PRO A 487 6.98 7.16 -36.58
N THR A 488 5.84 6.49 -36.65
CA THR A 488 5.06 6.37 -37.88
C THR A 488 4.53 7.73 -38.32
N LEU A 489 4.02 7.83 -39.56
CA LEU A 489 3.49 9.09 -40.10
C LEU A 489 2.30 9.64 -39.30
N ASP A 490 1.61 8.78 -38.57
CA ASP A 490 0.50 9.07 -37.66
C ASP A 490 0.95 9.33 -36.21
N GLY A 491 2.26 9.47 -35.95
CA GLY A 491 2.80 9.85 -34.65
C GLY A 491 3.01 8.68 -33.67
N ILE A 492 2.60 7.46 -34.03
CA ILE A 492 2.74 6.28 -33.18
C ILE A 492 4.22 5.89 -33.08
N SER A 493 4.76 5.84 -31.86
CA SER A 493 6.15 5.46 -31.59
C SER A 493 6.47 4.09 -32.14
N LYS A 494 7.67 3.94 -32.69
CA LYS A 494 8.18 2.66 -33.20
C LYS A 494 9.65 2.52 -32.85
N PHE A 495 9.88 1.76 -31.79
CA PHE A 495 11.19 1.56 -31.21
C PHE A 495 12.01 0.51 -31.97
N SER A 496 13.30 0.79 -32.14
CA SER A 496 14.28 -0.14 -32.69
C SER A 496 15.53 -0.18 -31.81
N LEU A 497 16.02 -1.38 -31.50
CA LEU A 497 17.22 -1.53 -30.66
C LEU A 497 18.43 -0.88 -31.34
N ALA A 498 19.14 -0.01 -30.62
CA ALA A 498 20.33 0.64 -31.13
C ALA A 498 21.43 -0.40 -31.49
N PRO A 499 22.31 -0.13 -32.47
CA PRO A 499 23.34 -1.07 -32.94
C PRO A 499 24.31 -1.60 -31.87
N ASN A 500 24.36 -0.95 -30.70
CA ASN A 500 25.10 -1.36 -29.50
C ASN A 500 24.12 -1.56 -28.34
N GLY A 501 23.17 -2.51 -28.47
CA GLY A 501 22.00 -2.68 -27.60
C GLY A 501 22.23 -2.80 -26.08
N GLU A 502 23.48 -2.85 -25.62
CA GLU A 502 23.90 -2.61 -24.23
C GLU A 502 24.60 -1.24 -24.18
N TYR A 503 23.79 -0.18 -24.21
CA TYR A 503 24.23 1.17 -24.60
C TYR A 503 25.36 1.70 -23.71
N LEU A 504 25.27 1.46 -22.40
CA LEU A 504 26.28 1.90 -21.44
C LEU A 504 27.50 0.98 -21.40
N GLN A 505 27.31 -0.33 -21.60
CA GLN A 505 28.41 -1.30 -21.56
C GLN A 505 29.28 -1.19 -22.80
N GLY A 506 28.70 -0.82 -23.94
CA GLY A 506 29.42 -0.39 -25.14
C GLY A 506 30.32 0.84 -24.92
N GLN A 507 30.07 1.62 -23.85
CA GLN A 507 30.90 2.75 -23.40
C GLN A 507 31.90 2.37 -22.28
N GLY A 508 32.01 1.08 -21.92
CA GLY A 508 32.97 0.57 -20.93
C GLY A 508 32.55 0.77 -19.47
N ILE A 509 31.25 0.86 -19.21
CA ILE A 509 30.65 1.13 -17.89
C ILE A 509 30.53 -0.17 -17.06
N ASP A 510 30.99 -0.12 -15.81
CA ASP A 510 30.88 -1.21 -14.82
C ASP A 510 29.46 -1.25 -14.23
N VAL A 511 28.79 -2.39 -14.33
CA VAL A 511 27.36 -2.53 -14.01
C VAL A 511 27.11 -2.95 -12.58
N PHE A 512 26.18 -2.28 -11.91
CA PHE A 512 25.54 -2.74 -10.68
C PHE A 512 24.21 -3.41 -11.03
N GLN A 513 23.83 -4.44 -10.25
CA GLN A 513 22.55 -5.12 -10.45
C GLN A 513 21.35 -4.16 -10.27
N SER A 514 20.31 -4.40 -11.05
CA SER A 514 18.99 -3.75 -10.99
C SER A 514 19.06 -2.23 -11.15
N ASN A 515 19.64 -1.77 -12.27
CA ASN A 515 19.78 -0.36 -12.57
C ASN A 515 18.43 0.27 -12.94
N SER A 516 18.14 1.42 -12.33
CA SER A 516 16.93 2.24 -12.56
C SER A 516 17.35 3.58 -13.17
N PRO A 517 17.38 3.71 -14.51
CA PRO A 517 17.87 4.91 -15.18
C PRO A 517 16.84 6.04 -15.19
N GLN A 518 17.35 7.26 -15.25
CA GLN A 518 16.58 8.46 -15.55
C GLN A 518 17.44 9.41 -16.40
N LEU A 519 16.89 9.88 -17.52
CA LEU A 519 17.47 10.94 -18.34
C LEU A 519 16.94 12.30 -17.90
N VAL A 520 17.84 13.23 -17.56
CA VAL A 520 17.48 14.57 -17.09
C VAL A 520 18.68 15.50 -17.24
N ASP A 521 18.46 16.75 -17.66
CA ASP A 521 19.51 17.79 -17.72
C ASP A 521 19.82 18.32 -16.31
N VAL A 522 20.68 17.61 -15.57
CA VAL A 522 20.91 17.84 -14.13
C VAL A 522 21.54 19.20 -13.88
N ASP A 523 22.55 19.56 -14.68
CA ASP A 523 23.31 20.80 -14.52
C ASP A 523 22.78 21.97 -15.35
N LYS A 524 21.64 21.79 -16.03
CA LYS A 524 20.93 22.79 -16.83
C LYS A 524 21.80 23.34 -17.96
N ASP A 525 22.64 22.50 -18.56
CA ASP A 525 23.53 22.84 -19.69
C ASP A 525 22.91 22.55 -21.07
N GLY A 526 21.70 22.00 -21.09
CA GLY A 526 20.92 21.68 -22.28
C GLY A 526 21.23 20.30 -22.88
N LEU A 527 22.02 19.47 -22.20
CA LEU A 527 22.29 18.08 -22.54
C LEU A 527 21.59 17.17 -21.53
N LEU A 528 20.97 16.08 -22.00
CA LEU A 528 20.45 15.06 -21.09
C LEU A 528 21.61 14.33 -20.40
N ASP A 529 21.64 14.36 -19.07
CA ASP A 529 22.49 13.52 -18.24
C ASP A 529 21.77 12.24 -17.82
N LEU A 530 22.50 11.30 -17.22
CA LEU A 530 21.96 10.05 -16.72
C LEU A 530 22.16 9.94 -15.20
N VAL A 531 21.05 9.77 -14.47
CA VAL A 531 21.02 9.40 -13.05
C VAL A 531 20.59 7.95 -12.96
N MET A 532 21.35 7.11 -12.23
CA MET A 532 21.03 5.68 -12.07
C MET A 532 20.90 5.31 -10.60
N GLY A 533 19.78 4.71 -10.23
CA GLY A 533 19.65 4.00 -8.96
C GLY A 533 20.05 2.54 -9.09
N HIS A 534 20.54 1.93 -8.00
CA HIS A 534 21.03 0.56 -7.99
C HIS A 534 20.51 -0.28 -6.82
N HIS A 535 20.63 -1.61 -6.91
CA HIS A 535 20.11 -2.55 -5.89
C HIS A 535 20.59 -2.25 -4.46
N SER A 536 21.83 -1.78 -4.26
CA SER A 536 22.38 -1.48 -2.92
C SER A 536 21.94 -0.13 -2.32
N GLY A 537 21.00 0.57 -2.99
CA GLY A 537 20.25 1.69 -2.43
C GLY A 537 20.89 3.08 -2.61
N GLY A 538 21.92 3.20 -3.43
CA GLY A 538 22.55 4.48 -3.77
C GLY A 538 22.22 4.94 -5.19
N LEU A 539 22.78 6.10 -5.54
CA LEU A 539 22.65 6.71 -6.86
C LEU A 539 24.02 6.95 -7.49
N GLU A 540 24.09 6.79 -8.80
CA GLU A 540 25.20 7.22 -9.63
C GLU A 540 24.80 8.39 -10.52
N PHE A 541 25.75 9.27 -10.79
CA PHE A 541 25.57 10.39 -11.70
C PHE A 541 26.57 10.33 -12.83
N TRP A 542 26.04 10.37 -14.05
CA TRP A 542 26.76 10.25 -15.31
C TRP A 542 26.46 11.47 -16.16
N ARG A 543 27.43 12.39 -16.22
CA ARG A 543 27.25 13.60 -17.00
C ARG A 543 27.47 13.32 -18.48
N ASN A 544 26.62 13.87 -19.34
CA ASN A 544 26.88 13.92 -20.77
C ASN A 544 27.95 14.97 -21.08
N ILE A 545 29.12 14.52 -21.51
CA ILE A 545 30.24 15.38 -21.92
C ILE A 545 30.37 15.48 -23.46
N GLY A 546 29.44 14.85 -24.18
CA GLY A 546 29.38 14.81 -25.64
C GLY A 546 28.56 15.95 -26.20
N THR A 547 27.59 15.61 -27.05
CA THR A 547 26.67 16.56 -27.69
C THR A 547 25.23 16.08 -27.55
N LYS A 548 24.26 16.94 -27.90
CA LYS A 548 22.83 16.58 -27.92
C LYS A 548 22.54 15.36 -28.78
N THR A 549 23.09 15.32 -30.00
CA THR A 549 22.87 14.24 -30.98
C THR A 549 23.77 13.01 -30.78
N GLN A 550 24.80 13.13 -29.94
CA GLN A 550 25.78 12.07 -29.67
C GLN A 550 26.24 12.18 -28.21
N PRO A 551 25.47 11.58 -27.27
CA PRO A 551 25.81 11.60 -25.87
C PRO A 551 27.10 10.83 -25.58
N GLU A 552 27.93 11.35 -24.68
CA GLU A 552 29.07 10.62 -24.11
C GLU A 552 28.94 10.68 -22.59
N PHE A 553 28.53 9.57 -21.96
CA PHE A 553 28.27 9.54 -20.53
C PHE A 553 29.54 9.25 -19.74
N LYS A 554 29.98 10.23 -18.95
CA LYS A 554 31.12 10.09 -18.05
C LYS A 554 30.66 10.03 -16.60
N GLN A 555 31.04 8.95 -15.92
CA GLN A 555 30.75 8.79 -14.50
C GLN A 555 31.38 9.94 -13.69
N THR A 556 30.54 10.72 -13.05
CA THR A 556 30.97 11.78 -12.13
C THR A 556 31.18 11.21 -10.73
N THR A 557 30.26 10.37 -10.24
CA THR A 557 30.33 9.72 -8.91
C THR A 557 29.49 8.44 -8.84
N LYS A 558 29.89 7.50 -7.97
CA LYS A 558 29.16 6.26 -7.65
C LYS A 558 28.22 6.38 -6.45
N PHE A 559 28.19 7.54 -5.79
CA PHE A 559 27.38 7.78 -4.60
C PHE A 559 26.90 9.23 -4.57
N TRP A 560 26.08 9.57 -5.55
CA TRP A 560 25.60 10.92 -5.80
C TRP A 560 24.71 11.41 -4.65
N GLY A 561 25.01 12.62 -4.16
CA GLY A 561 24.31 13.20 -3.01
C GLY A 561 24.42 12.40 -1.71
N LYS A 562 25.31 11.39 -1.62
CA LYS A 562 25.35 10.40 -0.53
C LYS A 562 23.98 9.79 -0.19
N VAL A 563 23.11 9.67 -1.19
CA VAL A 563 21.78 9.09 -1.05
C VAL A 563 21.92 7.61 -0.69
N ASP A 564 21.33 7.21 0.42
CA ASP A 564 21.20 5.81 0.84
C ASP A 564 19.76 5.56 1.28
N VAL A 565 19.02 4.80 0.48
CA VAL A 565 17.60 4.52 0.73
C VAL A 565 17.34 3.22 1.50
N LYS A 566 18.40 2.52 1.93
CA LYS A 566 18.26 1.24 2.64
C LYS A 566 17.57 1.44 3.99
N SER A 567 16.67 0.52 4.32
CA SER A 567 16.17 0.38 5.68
C SER A 567 17.27 -0.12 6.62
N ALA A 568 17.16 0.23 7.90
CA ALA A 568 18.12 -0.20 8.92
C ALA A 568 18.22 -1.74 8.94
N GLY A 569 19.44 -2.26 8.75
CA GLY A 569 19.70 -3.70 8.72
C GLY A 569 19.52 -4.38 7.35
N SER A 570 19.01 -3.68 6.32
CA SER A 570 18.97 -4.21 4.95
C SER A 570 20.31 -4.08 4.24
N PHE A 571 20.62 -5.04 3.36
CA PHE A 571 21.77 -4.99 2.45
C PHE A 571 21.37 -4.48 1.05
N SER A 572 20.08 -4.42 0.75
CA SER A 572 19.48 -3.92 -0.47
C SER A 572 18.60 -2.70 -0.19
N GLY A 573 18.47 -1.84 -1.20
CA GLY A 573 17.64 -0.65 -1.15
C GLY A 573 16.84 -0.42 -2.42
N PHE A 574 17.22 -1.01 -3.56
CA PHE A 574 16.53 -0.88 -4.85
C PHE A 574 16.13 0.56 -5.17
N ALA A 575 17.13 1.45 -5.25
CA ALA A 575 16.87 2.87 -5.49
C ALA A 575 16.25 3.10 -6.87
N VAL A 576 15.16 3.86 -6.92
CA VAL A 576 14.51 4.31 -8.17
C VAL A 576 14.42 5.84 -8.15
N PRO A 577 15.35 6.55 -8.82
CA PRO A 577 15.40 8.01 -8.78
C PRO A 577 14.40 8.65 -9.74
N PHE A 578 13.77 9.73 -9.30
CA PHE A 578 13.01 10.67 -10.12
C PHE A 578 13.39 12.11 -9.73
N LEU A 579 14.16 12.81 -10.56
CA LEU A 579 14.60 14.18 -10.35
C LEU A 579 13.65 15.10 -11.14
N PHE A 580 13.02 16.04 -10.47
CA PHE A 580 12.01 16.89 -11.08
C PHE A 580 12.15 18.33 -10.62
N ASP A 581 11.79 19.26 -11.51
CA ASP A 581 11.76 20.68 -11.19
C ASP A 581 10.43 21.00 -10.50
N TRP A 582 10.51 21.62 -9.32
CA TRP A 582 9.37 22.13 -8.60
C TRP A 582 9.61 23.59 -8.25
N ALA A 583 8.89 24.47 -8.95
CA ALA A 583 9.03 25.93 -8.82
C ALA A 583 10.47 26.45 -9.03
N GLY A 584 11.17 25.92 -10.04
CA GLY A 584 12.52 26.31 -10.43
C GLY A 584 13.64 25.65 -9.63
N LYS A 585 13.31 24.69 -8.75
CA LYS A 585 14.26 23.97 -7.91
C LYS A 585 14.21 22.47 -8.17
N TRP A 586 15.38 21.83 -8.10
CA TRP A 586 15.49 20.39 -8.14
C TRP A 586 15.01 19.75 -6.84
N LEU A 587 14.04 18.85 -6.97
CA LEU A 587 13.68 17.87 -5.97
C LEU A 587 13.98 16.48 -6.51
N LEU A 588 14.45 15.58 -5.64
CA LEU A 588 14.75 14.20 -5.98
C LEU A 588 13.89 13.28 -5.12
N ALA A 589 12.92 12.63 -5.76
CA ALA A 589 12.20 11.49 -5.19
C ALA A 589 13.00 10.22 -5.45
N VAL A 590 13.17 9.38 -4.44
CA VAL A 590 13.85 8.08 -4.58
C VAL A 590 12.99 7.00 -3.93
N GLY A 591 12.40 6.16 -4.77
CA GLY A 591 11.71 4.95 -4.35
C GLY A 591 12.67 3.91 -3.78
N ASN A 592 12.20 3.07 -2.86
CA ASN A 592 13.03 2.05 -2.21
C ASN A 592 12.33 0.70 -1.98
N GLU A 593 13.12 -0.27 -1.53
CA GLU A 593 12.68 -1.64 -1.20
C GLU A 593 11.58 -1.71 -0.15
N ALA A 594 11.60 -0.83 0.84
CA ALA A 594 10.62 -0.79 1.93
C ALA A 594 9.31 -0.08 1.55
N GLY A 595 9.05 0.12 0.25
CA GLY A 595 7.83 0.72 -0.26
C GLY A 595 7.67 2.19 0.09
N LYS A 596 8.78 2.91 0.33
CA LYS A 596 8.80 4.34 0.64
C LYS A 596 9.39 5.13 -0.52
N ILE A 597 9.00 6.40 -0.59
CA ILE A 597 9.62 7.40 -1.46
C ILE A 597 10.29 8.44 -0.56
N LEU A 598 11.63 8.50 -0.62
CA LEU A 598 12.41 9.51 0.08
C LEU A 598 12.50 10.76 -0.80
N LEU A 599 12.37 11.95 -0.22
CA LEU A 599 12.47 13.22 -0.95
C LEU A 599 13.70 13.99 -0.48
N TYR A 600 14.53 14.42 -1.42
CA TYR A 600 15.72 15.24 -1.18
C TYR A 600 15.63 16.60 -1.88
N ASP A 601 16.25 17.61 -1.29
CA ASP A 601 16.41 18.95 -1.86
C ASP A 601 17.88 19.44 -1.77
N ASN A 602 18.09 20.71 -2.17
CA ASN A 602 19.40 21.37 -2.21
C ASN A 602 20.41 20.64 -3.13
N ILE A 603 19.96 20.28 -4.33
CA ILE A 603 20.71 19.47 -5.29
C ILE A 603 21.61 20.36 -6.15
N GLU A 604 21.12 21.54 -6.53
CA GLU A 604 21.77 22.50 -7.42
C GLU A 604 23.15 22.92 -6.92
N THR A 605 23.33 23.01 -5.60
CA THR A 605 24.59 23.42 -4.99
C THR A 605 25.59 22.27 -4.83
N HIS A 606 25.14 21.02 -5.03
CA HIS A 606 25.88 19.79 -4.71
C HIS A 606 25.96 18.78 -5.87
N ILE A 607 25.72 19.24 -7.11
CA ILE A 607 25.78 18.38 -8.30
C ILE A 607 27.16 17.71 -8.45
N PHE A 608 28.25 18.45 -8.22
CA PHE A 608 29.63 18.04 -8.55
C PHE A 608 30.59 17.91 -7.37
N ASP A 609 30.24 18.43 -6.18
CA ASP A 609 31.19 18.55 -5.06
C ASP A 609 31.25 17.30 -4.17
N GLY A 610 30.34 16.34 -4.38
CA GLY A 610 30.25 15.11 -3.59
C GLY A 610 29.69 15.31 -2.18
N ALA A 611 29.09 16.46 -1.90
CA ALA A 611 28.37 16.70 -0.66
C ALA A 611 27.07 15.89 -0.59
N ALA A 612 26.49 15.81 0.61
CA ALA A 612 25.22 15.11 0.80
C ALA A 612 24.05 16.02 0.38
N PHE A 613 23.02 15.44 -0.25
CA PHE A 613 21.74 16.10 -0.39
C PHE A 613 21.01 16.14 0.96
N ASN A 614 20.11 17.10 1.09
CA ASN A 614 19.32 17.23 2.31
C ASN A 614 18.05 16.37 2.19
N LEU A 615 17.90 15.40 3.10
CA LEU A 615 16.69 14.58 3.17
C LEU A 615 15.56 15.40 3.80
N VAL A 616 14.50 15.65 3.03
CA VAL A 616 13.32 16.40 3.46
C VAL A 616 12.35 15.50 4.21
N THR A 617 12.04 14.32 3.67
CA THR A 617 11.17 13.31 4.29
C THR A 617 11.54 11.92 3.78
N ASN A 618 11.31 10.90 4.59
CA ASN A 618 11.54 9.51 4.23
C ASN A 618 10.27 8.79 3.71
N ASN A 619 9.12 9.46 3.66
CA ASN A 619 7.86 8.92 3.15
C ASN A 619 7.02 10.01 2.47
N PHE A 620 7.50 10.52 1.34
CA PHE A 620 6.92 11.65 0.62
C PHE A 620 5.48 11.43 0.16
N ALA A 621 5.15 10.22 -0.30
CA ALA A 621 3.84 9.86 -0.83
C ALA A 621 2.87 9.25 0.21
N ASP A 622 3.23 9.33 1.50
CA ASP A 622 2.48 8.77 2.63
C ASP A 622 2.01 7.32 2.42
N LEU A 623 2.93 6.47 1.98
CA LEU A 623 2.64 5.07 1.69
C LEU A 623 2.74 4.24 2.98
N LYS A 624 1.80 3.34 3.22
CA LYS A 624 1.81 2.40 4.36
C LYS A 624 1.74 0.95 3.84
N GLY A 625 2.50 0.06 4.48
CA GLY A 625 2.42 -1.38 4.24
C GLY A 625 2.96 -1.88 2.89
N LEU A 626 3.62 -1.06 2.08
CA LEU A 626 4.13 -1.49 0.76
C LEU A 626 5.56 -2.05 0.84
N ASN A 627 5.92 -2.89 -0.14
CA ASN A 627 7.30 -3.16 -0.54
C ASN A 627 7.49 -2.68 -1.98
N ARG A 628 8.71 -2.21 -2.30
CA ARG A 628 9.12 -1.65 -3.60
C ARG A 628 8.19 -0.54 -4.11
N ALA A 629 8.57 0.72 -3.90
CA ALA A 629 7.91 1.86 -4.53
C ALA A 629 8.74 2.35 -5.73
N ASN A 630 8.14 2.38 -6.92
CA ASN A 630 8.81 2.80 -8.15
C ASN A 630 8.05 4.01 -8.75
N PRO A 631 8.48 5.26 -8.47
CA PRO A 631 7.73 6.46 -8.86
C PRO A 631 8.00 6.93 -10.29
N ALA A 632 6.94 7.37 -10.97
CA ALA A 632 6.97 8.23 -12.15
C ALA A 632 6.18 9.51 -11.86
N ILE A 633 6.73 10.68 -12.21
CA ILE A 633 6.16 11.98 -11.83
C ILE A 633 5.96 12.86 -13.07
N ALA A 634 4.78 13.43 -13.23
CA ALA A 634 4.44 14.38 -14.30
C ALA A 634 3.20 15.20 -13.93
N ASP A 635 2.96 16.33 -14.57
CA ASP A 635 1.66 17.04 -14.52
C ASP A 635 0.77 16.44 -15.63
N VAL A 636 -0.08 15.46 -15.28
CA VAL A 636 -0.84 14.69 -16.27
C VAL A 636 -2.14 15.37 -16.66
N ASP A 637 -2.70 16.18 -15.77
CA ASP A 637 -3.98 16.89 -15.96
C ASP A 637 -3.84 18.43 -16.11
N ASN A 638 -2.62 18.92 -16.28
CA ASN A 638 -2.30 20.33 -16.52
C ASN A 638 -2.89 21.28 -15.48
N ASP A 639 -3.05 20.84 -14.24
CA ASP A 639 -3.55 21.66 -13.14
C ASP A 639 -2.41 22.44 -12.43
N GLY A 640 -1.15 22.15 -12.79
CA GLY A 640 0.05 22.75 -12.24
C GLY A 640 0.56 22.08 -10.95
N LEU A 641 -0.08 21.00 -10.51
CA LEU A 641 0.41 20.04 -9.53
C LEU A 641 1.03 18.85 -10.26
N LEU A 642 1.88 18.10 -9.56
CA LEU A 642 2.48 16.90 -10.13
C LEU A 642 1.74 15.67 -9.63
N ASP A 643 1.34 14.83 -10.57
CA ASP A 643 0.91 13.45 -10.36
C ASP A 643 2.11 12.55 -10.15
N ILE A 644 1.91 11.53 -9.31
CA ILE A 644 2.88 10.50 -9.00
C ILE A 644 2.18 9.16 -9.19
N VAL A 645 2.56 8.43 -10.24
CA VAL A 645 2.18 7.03 -10.44
C VAL A 645 3.28 6.16 -9.85
N ILE A 646 2.89 5.26 -8.95
CA ILE A 646 3.79 4.46 -8.14
C ILE A 646 3.54 3.00 -8.45
N GLY A 647 4.52 2.34 -9.06
CA GLY A 647 4.49 0.89 -9.23
C GLY A 647 4.87 0.17 -7.93
N THR A 648 4.18 -0.92 -7.64
CA THR A 648 4.29 -1.69 -6.39
C THR A 648 4.95 -3.05 -6.61
N GLN A 649 5.42 -3.71 -5.54
CA GLN A 649 5.86 -5.12 -5.59
C GLN A 649 4.80 -6.09 -6.12
N ARG A 650 3.52 -5.80 -5.86
CA ARG A 650 2.37 -6.59 -6.33
C ARG A 650 2.04 -6.39 -7.82
N GLY A 651 2.91 -5.69 -8.56
CA GLY A 651 2.75 -5.50 -10.00
C GLY A 651 1.70 -4.48 -10.41
N GLY A 652 0.99 -3.87 -9.46
CA GLY A 652 0.02 -2.83 -9.78
C GLY A 652 0.52 -1.41 -9.60
N LEU A 653 -0.38 -0.47 -9.86
CA LEU A 653 -0.12 0.97 -9.78
C LEU A 653 -0.96 1.63 -8.69
N ILE A 654 -0.39 2.64 -8.06
CA ILE A 654 -1.04 3.54 -7.11
C ILE A 654 -0.86 4.97 -7.63
N TRP A 655 -1.91 5.79 -7.55
CA TRP A 655 -1.86 7.20 -7.94
C TRP A 655 -1.87 8.14 -6.74
N ARG A 656 -1.02 9.16 -6.79
CA ARG A 656 -0.97 10.27 -5.84
C ARG A 656 -0.85 11.60 -6.59
N GLU A 657 -1.31 12.67 -5.98
CA GLU A 657 -1.12 14.03 -6.48
C GLU A 657 -0.42 14.87 -5.40
N MET A 658 0.53 15.71 -5.82
CA MET A 658 1.22 16.63 -4.93
C MET A 658 0.29 17.73 -4.45
N LEU A 659 0.40 18.10 -3.18
CA LEU A 659 -0.30 19.23 -2.60
C LEU A 659 0.61 20.47 -2.55
N PHE A 660 0.03 21.65 -2.70
CA PHE A 660 0.75 22.91 -2.50
C PHE A 660 1.40 22.99 -1.10
N PRO A 661 2.67 23.42 -0.99
CA PRO A 661 3.39 23.53 0.26
C PRO A 661 2.61 24.28 1.36
N VAL A 662 2.54 23.68 2.54
CA VAL A 662 1.90 24.30 3.71
C VAL A 662 2.89 25.28 4.36
N GLY A 663 2.92 26.53 3.92
CA GLY A 663 3.67 27.59 4.61
C GLY A 663 2.90 28.15 5.81
N ILE A 664 3.12 27.63 7.03
CA ILE A 664 2.68 28.30 8.27
C ILE A 664 3.76 29.29 8.68
N ASN A 665 3.60 30.58 8.35
CA ASN A 665 4.34 31.63 9.03
C ASN A 665 3.48 32.15 10.18
N THR A 666 3.88 31.88 11.42
CA THR A 666 3.45 32.70 12.56
C THR A 666 4.02 34.10 12.36
N PRO A 667 3.21 35.17 12.24
CA PRO A 667 3.77 36.52 12.29
C PRO A 667 4.32 36.72 13.70
N GLU A 668 5.63 36.92 13.83
CA GLU A 668 6.13 37.63 15.00
C GLU A 668 5.42 38.98 15.07
N ASN A 669 4.96 39.33 16.26
CA ASN A 669 4.33 40.61 16.58
C ASN A 669 5.30 41.77 16.30
N ASN A 670 5.39 42.23 15.06
CA ASN A 670 6.03 43.47 14.70
C ASN A 670 5.03 44.37 13.99
N HIS A 671 4.23 45.06 14.81
CA HIS A 671 3.77 46.39 14.46
C HIS A 671 4.99 47.30 14.36
N ASN A 672 5.58 47.42 13.16
CA ASN A 672 6.17 48.64 12.62
C ASN A 672 6.59 48.39 11.17
N GLY A 673 6.06 49.24 10.29
CA GLY A 673 6.13 49.06 8.85
C GLY A 673 7.54 48.95 8.28
N ASN A 674 7.68 48.04 7.32
CA ASN A 674 8.26 48.33 6.01
C ASN A 674 7.85 47.21 5.04
N SER A 675 7.50 47.65 3.83
CA SER A 675 6.97 46.87 2.72
C SER A 675 7.89 45.72 2.30
N ILE A 676 7.30 44.57 1.96
CA ILE A 676 7.97 43.46 1.27
C ILE A 676 7.30 43.32 -0.11
N TYR A 677 8.11 43.48 -1.17
CA TYR A 677 7.77 43.27 -2.59
C TYR A 677 7.85 41.76 -2.93
N PRO A 678 7.26 41.30 -4.06
CA PRO A 678 6.98 39.89 -4.30
C PRO A 678 8.25 39.07 -4.59
N ASP A 679 8.18 37.78 -4.29
CA ASP A 679 9.10 36.77 -4.82
C ASP A 679 8.83 36.65 -6.33
N GLU A 680 9.83 37.00 -7.15
CA GLU A 680 9.66 37.31 -8.58
C GLU A 680 9.37 36.09 -9.47
N ASN A 681 9.30 34.87 -8.91
CA ASN A 681 9.12 33.63 -9.67
C ASN A 681 7.94 32.74 -9.20
N SER A 682 6.99 33.26 -8.41
CA SER A 682 5.74 32.54 -8.14
C SER A 682 4.58 33.15 -8.95
N SER A 683 3.87 32.32 -9.71
CA SER A 683 2.63 32.70 -10.42
C SER A 683 1.46 32.98 -9.47
N TYR A 684 1.67 32.85 -8.16
CA TYR A 684 0.64 33.00 -7.13
C TYR A 684 0.83 34.27 -6.30
N ILE A 685 -0.22 35.07 -6.25
CA ILE A 685 -0.27 36.29 -5.44
C ILE A 685 -0.70 35.88 -4.02
N LYS A 686 0.23 35.98 -3.04
CA LYS A 686 -0.03 35.68 -1.64
C LYS A 686 -0.98 36.70 -0.99
N ILE A 687 -1.95 36.22 -0.21
CA ILE A 687 -2.90 37.07 0.53
C ILE A 687 -2.60 37.04 2.03
N ASN A 688 -2.90 38.14 2.73
CA ASN A 688 -2.80 38.21 4.18
C ASN A 688 -4.17 37.92 4.80
N LEU A 689 -4.24 36.92 5.70
CA LEU A 689 -5.44 36.53 6.43
C LEU A 689 -5.22 36.68 7.94
N TRP A 690 -6.12 37.37 8.64
CA TRP A 690 -6.07 37.46 10.10
C TRP A 690 -7.44 37.69 10.76
N PRO A 691 -7.63 37.28 12.02
CA PRO A 691 -6.79 36.33 12.74
C PRO A 691 -6.83 34.96 12.03
N ASN A 692 -5.72 34.25 12.05
CA ASN A 692 -5.64 32.88 11.56
C ASN A 692 -4.78 32.08 12.55
N PRO A 693 -5.38 31.23 13.39
CA PRO A 693 -6.76 30.75 13.35
C PRO A 693 -7.83 31.80 13.74
N VAL A 694 -9.06 31.63 13.26
CA VAL A 694 -10.26 32.22 13.87
C VAL A 694 -10.76 31.27 14.97
N ASN A 695 -11.10 31.83 16.14
CA ASN A 695 -11.33 31.05 17.37
C ASN A 695 -12.82 30.88 17.71
N SER A 696 -13.71 31.41 16.89
CA SER A 696 -15.16 31.29 17.04
C SER A 696 -15.84 31.22 15.69
N ILE A 697 -16.93 30.44 15.60
CA ILE A 697 -17.91 30.44 14.50
C ILE A 697 -18.68 31.76 14.38
N THR A 698 -18.18 32.86 14.94
CA THR A 698 -18.75 34.21 14.79
C THR A 698 -17.70 35.19 14.28
N ASP A 699 -16.45 34.74 14.16
CA ASP A 699 -15.33 35.55 13.73
C ASP A 699 -15.28 35.60 12.19
N SER A 700 -14.53 36.56 11.68
CA SER A 700 -14.31 36.72 10.24
C SER A 700 -12.82 36.75 9.97
N TRP A 701 -12.40 36.14 8.85
CA TRP A 701 -11.08 36.41 8.31
C TRP A 701 -11.08 37.81 7.71
N HIS A 702 -10.19 38.65 8.19
CA HIS A 702 -9.78 39.86 7.53
C HIS A 702 -8.79 39.50 6.43
N VAL A 703 -9.11 39.91 5.22
CA VAL A 703 -8.37 39.60 4.00
C VAL A 703 -7.78 40.89 3.44
N GLN A 704 -6.47 40.92 3.26
CA GLN A 704 -5.80 41.93 2.47
C GLN A 704 -5.15 41.30 1.25
N LEU A 705 -5.53 41.84 0.11
CA LEU A 705 -5.11 41.39 -1.21
C LEU A 705 -4.08 42.41 -1.76
N PRO A 706 -3.04 41.96 -2.48
CA PRO A 706 -1.95 42.86 -2.89
C PRO A 706 -2.41 43.96 -3.84
N ALA A 707 -1.78 45.13 -3.76
CA ALA A 707 -2.15 46.30 -4.56
C ALA A 707 -2.14 46.04 -6.09
N GLY A 708 -1.33 45.09 -6.57
CA GLY A 708 -1.26 44.69 -7.98
C GLY A 708 -2.46 43.89 -8.48
N PHE A 709 -3.19 43.20 -7.59
CA PHE A 709 -4.28 42.26 -7.91
C PHE A 709 -5.54 42.96 -8.47
N TYR A 710 -5.66 44.28 -8.26
CA TYR A 710 -6.82 45.10 -8.64
C TYR A 710 -6.50 46.24 -9.61
N SER A 711 -5.23 46.33 -10.03
CA SER A 711 -4.66 47.54 -10.63
C SER A 711 -5.24 47.92 -12.01
N SER A 712 -5.90 46.99 -12.71
CA SER A 712 -6.46 47.19 -14.06
C SER A 712 -7.87 47.80 -14.07
N ASN A 713 -8.71 47.52 -13.07
CA ASN A 713 -10.07 48.09 -12.96
C ASN A 713 -10.60 47.99 -11.51
N PRO A 714 -10.42 49.03 -10.68
CA PRO A 714 -10.80 49.01 -9.26
C PRO A 714 -12.32 49.01 -9.00
N ASN A 715 -13.17 48.90 -10.02
CA ASN A 715 -14.63 48.76 -9.87
C ASN A 715 -15.16 47.38 -10.29
N ALA A 716 -14.30 46.48 -10.77
CA ALA A 716 -14.72 45.12 -11.12
C ALA A 716 -14.89 44.26 -9.86
N PRO A 717 -15.85 43.31 -9.84
CA PRO A 717 -16.07 42.44 -8.69
C PRO A 717 -14.92 41.44 -8.54
N VAL A 718 -14.61 41.14 -7.30
CA VAL A 718 -13.65 40.11 -6.89
C VAL A 718 -14.47 38.95 -6.34
N PHE A 719 -14.26 37.76 -6.87
CA PHE A 719 -14.94 36.56 -6.39
C PHE A 719 -14.06 35.84 -5.40
N TYR A 720 -14.65 35.24 -4.37
CA TYR A 720 -13.94 34.34 -3.47
C TYR A 720 -14.64 32.99 -3.36
N THR A 721 -13.83 31.94 -3.16
CA THR A 721 -14.26 30.56 -2.92
C THR A 721 -13.51 30.02 -1.71
N VAL A 722 -14.21 29.36 -0.80
CA VAL A 722 -13.67 28.67 0.36
C VAL A 722 -13.91 27.17 0.18
N THR A 723 -12.85 26.39 0.29
CA THR A 723 -12.84 24.95 0.04
C THR A 723 -12.27 24.22 1.25
N ASN A 724 -12.86 23.10 1.68
CA ASN A 724 -12.26 22.27 2.74
C ASN A 724 -11.06 21.47 2.21
N VAL A 725 -10.40 20.71 3.10
CA VAL A 725 -9.25 19.86 2.75
C VAL A 725 -9.61 18.72 1.79
N GLN A 726 -10.89 18.37 1.68
CA GLN A 726 -11.42 17.38 0.74
C GLN A 726 -11.77 17.98 -0.64
N GLY A 727 -11.41 19.24 -0.92
CA GLY A 727 -11.69 19.89 -2.20
C GLY A 727 -13.15 20.34 -2.38
N GLN A 728 -14.01 20.19 -1.36
CA GLN A 728 -15.41 20.59 -1.45
C GLN A 728 -15.58 22.09 -1.21
N VAL A 729 -16.32 22.76 -2.11
CA VAL A 729 -16.65 24.18 -1.95
C VAL A 729 -17.63 24.36 -0.79
N CYS A 730 -17.16 24.98 0.28
CA CYS A 730 -17.94 25.24 1.50
C CYS A 730 -18.62 26.61 1.48
N GLN A 731 -18.03 27.60 0.80
CA GLN A 731 -18.58 28.96 0.71
C GLN A 731 -18.08 29.67 -0.54
N GLN A 732 -18.89 30.55 -1.13
CA GLN A 732 -18.47 31.42 -2.23
C GLN A 732 -19.18 32.77 -2.15
N GLY A 733 -18.58 33.82 -2.70
CA GLY A 733 -19.18 35.14 -2.74
C GLY A 733 -18.44 36.13 -3.63
N GLN A 734 -18.93 37.37 -3.63
CA GLN A 734 -18.33 38.47 -4.37
C GLN A 734 -18.16 39.69 -3.47
N MET A 735 -17.14 40.50 -3.75
CA MET A 735 -16.80 41.73 -3.04
C MET A 735 -16.36 42.82 -4.01
N THR A 736 -16.58 44.09 -3.64
CA THR A 736 -16.26 45.25 -4.49
C THR A 736 -15.07 46.00 -3.92
N ILE A 737 -14.10 46.35 -4.78
CA ILE A 737 -12.81 46.92 -4.35
C ILE A 737 -12.96 48.31 -3.70
N THR A 738 -14.08 49.02 -3.90
CA THR A 738 -14.39 50.25 -3.13
C THR A 738 -14.55 50.02 -1.62
N GLU A 739 -14.79 48.79 -1.17
CA GLU A 739 -14.76 48.42 0.27
C GLU A 739 -13.33 48.15 0.77
N LEU A 740 -12.35 48.09 -0.14
CA LEU A 740 -10.94 47.88 0.12
C LEU A 740 -10.14 49.13 -0.29
N GLU A 741 -10.23 50.21 0.49
CA GLU A 741 -9.19 51.24 0.40
C GLU A 741 -7.83 50.61 0.75
N VAL A 742 -6.73 51.13 0.20
CA VAL A 742 -5.38 50.52 0.12
C VAL A 742 -4.78 50.02 1.47
N ASN A 743 -5.43 50.25 2.60
CA ASN A 743 -5.07 49.76 3.92
C ASN A 743 -6.24 49.14 4.74
N GLN A 744 -7.38 48.81 4.13
CA GLN A 744 -8.51 48.13 4.78
C GLN A 744 -8.58 46.67 4.36
N ALA A 745 -9.03 45.81 5.28
CA ALA A 745 -9.17 44.37 5.06
C ALA A 745 -10.65 44.01 4.91
N ALA A 746 -10.98 43.24 3.88
CA ALA A 746 -12.33 42.72 3.69
C ALA A 746 -12.61 41.58 4.66
N GLN A 747 -13.89 41.36 4.99
CA GLN A 747 -14.26 40.31 5.93
C GLN A 747 -14.97 39.15 5.22
N ILE A 748 -14.37 37.96 5.31
CA ILE A 748 -15.07 36.71 5.02
C ILE A 748 -15.54 36.13 6.36
N LYS A 749 -16.85 36.07 6.55
CA LYS A 749 -17.40 35.46 7.76
C LYS A 749 -17.14 33.96 7.72
N ALA A 750 -16.51 33.42 8.77
CA ALA A 750 -16.24 32.00 8.92
C ALA A 750 -17.35 31.28 9.71
N ASN A 751 -18.47 31.96 9.96
CA ASN A 751 -19.50 31.54 10.90
C ASN A 751 -20.37 30.36 10.46
N TYR A 752 -20.22 29.93 9.20
CA TYR A 752 -20.95 28.79 8.62
C TYR A 752 -20.04 27.61 8.32
N LEU A 753 -18.76 27.70 8.66
CA LEU A 753 -17.76 26.69 8.38
C LEU A 753 -17.56 25.79 9.62
N PRO A 754 -17.62 24.45 9.47
CA PRO A 754 -17.19 23.53 10.51
C PRO A 754 -15.76 23.78 10.99
N THR A 755 -15.38 23.18 12.11
CA THR A 755 -13.97 23.19 12.54
C THR A 755 -13.11 22.47 11.52
N GLY A 756 -12.05 23.11 11.05
CA GLY A 756 -11.26 22.56 9.96
C GLY A 756 -10.30 23.57 9.33
N ILE A 757 -9.51 23.06 8.38
CA ILE A 757 -8.62 23.85 7.54
C ILE A 757 -9.32 24.10 6.21
N TYR A 758 -9.21 25.33 5.73
CA TYR A 758 -9.83 25.77 4.49
C TYR A 758 -8.84 26.48 3.59
N THR A 759 -9.00 26.29 2.29
CA THR A 759 -8.34 27.08 1.24
C THR A 759 -9.31 28.17 0.79
N ILE A 760 -8.83 29.40 0.66
CA ILE A 760 -9.60 30.55 0.20
C ILE A 760 -8.93 31.09 -1.07
N SER A 761 -9.62 30.99 -2.20
CA SER A 761 -9.16 31.53 -3.49
C SER A 761 -9.95 32.78 -3.85
N PHE A 762 -9.27 33.77 -4.43
CA PHE A 762 -9.83 34.99 -4.98
C PHE A 762 -9.59 35.05 -6.47
N THR A 763 -10.60 35.41 -7.24
CA THR A 763 -10.48 35.57 -8.69
C THR A 763 -10.89 36.98 -9.11
N HIS A 764 -10.03 37.65 -9.87
CA HIS A 764 -10.29 38.96 -10.46
C HIS A 764 -9.68 39.04 -11.87
N GLN A 765 -10.52 39.17 -12.89
CA GLN A 765 -10.09 39.32 -14.30
C GLN A 765 -8.94 38.38 -14.73
N GLN A 766 -9.11 37.08 -14.51
CA GLN A 766 -8.13 36.00 -14.80
C GLN A 766 -6.91 35.92 -13.87
N GLN A 767 -6.78 36.82 -12.90
CA GLN A 767 -5.81 36.64 -11.80
C GLN A 767 -6.43 35.83 -10.67
N VAL A 768 -5.66 34.89 -10.13
CA VAL A 768 -6.04 34.08 -8.98
C VAL A 768 -5.07 34.35 -7.82
N ALA A 769 -5.61 34.58 -6.62
CA ALA A 769 -4.84 34.72 -5.39
C ALA A 769 -5.38 33.74 -4.35
N VAL A 770 -4.50 33.05 -3.62
CA VAL A 770 -4.92 31.97 -2.70
C VAL A 770 -4.31 32.18 -1.32
N GLY A 771 -5.06 31.85 -0.28
CA GLY A 771 -4.60 31.78 1.10
C GLY A 771 -5.26 30.64 1.87
N LYS A 772 -4.71 30.28 3.03
CA LYS A 772 -5.26 29.23 3.92
C LYS A 772 -5.84 29.86 5.18
N GLY A 773 -7.06 29.48 5.55
CA GLY A 773 -7.74 29.91 6.78
C GLY A 773 -8.08 28.72 7.67
N VAL A 774 -7.85 28.83 8.98
CA VAL A 774 -8.16 27.79 9.96
C VAL A 774 -9.32 28.25 10.83
N VAL A 775 -10.35 27.40 10.95
CA VAL A 775 -11.45 27.55 11.91
C VAL A 775 -11.25 26.55 13.03
N ILE A 776 -11.04 27.02 14.24
CA ILE A 776 -10.88 26.16 15.43
C ILE A 776 -12.21 26.14 16.19
N SER A 777 -12.69 24.96 16.58
CA SER A 777 -13.87 24.81 17.44
C SER A 777 -13.64 25.54 18.76
N LYS A 778 -14.67 26.17 19.31
CA LYS A 778 -14.66 26.46 20.75
C LYS A 778 -14.55 25.15 21.52
N LYS A 779 -13.71 25.15 22.57
CA LYS A 779 -13.90 24.24 23.70
C LYS A 779 -15.35 24.26 24.19
#